data_AF-A0A2V2XCK6-F1
#
_entry.id   AF-A0A2V2XCK6-F1
#
_cell.length_a   1.000
_cell.length_b   1.000
_cell.length_c   1.000
_cell.angle_alpha   90.00
_cell.angle_beta   90.00
_cell.angle_gamma   90.00
#
_symmetry.space_group_name_H-M   'P 1'
#
loop_
_entity.id
_entity.type
_entity.pdbx_description
1 polymer ?
#
loop_
_entity_poly.entity_id
_entity_poly.type
_entity_poly.pdbx_seq_one_letter_code
_entity_poly.pdbx_strand_id
1 'polypeptide(L)'
;MWRCCFGRLHVVLLRGRWASTVLPTGVAVRLHGAPTAPRCECHAQRHWDCGTKQPRLSFGASGTCWPQLGGASGMLHRTGVVMAPRRGIAGDGFDAAACGGVEETQRPEWTLDSRLDKILLGEKEHTMKMRLNDFLRNYFDGRGVVECYRNAYMEDFLSSPNEFIKDEVLLDTIKASPPYQELKKEREEYYVLLGALNELSDERIFTLRHWSNFKKKDTVIPLARVQINKAYSHVLREERREAEEKGRRERQSLGIDVSTRTDDAVFKGRVRVDQMKLNEFLEMELEGRGALDANQDVLLGEFFKDPKKYICDAGVLGEMQASDRYKRMERAVRDEMDMEEDVRKLYKNGMYYLLNWLAASAEVKASVHAVTKRFLDAAAEEARKTKKSSAPRYLEGLYESVYNARWHHVVEIPGSEGTGMEVREGEPPQSWNYKTVGDTLEKDDGVQQSGAARLRLMVLTSEKGWPYSWKWKENKSTHDCYVNCEVERVWQIVKGDLSELLSTHGRTDFEPNWRLLIGTPGIGKSMNAGLYLLYQLLHCDVEKLQVVAYSFGGSTMYVFDKTIKAVTKYVGRGASRNALYDLRALEMKGYVIYDVTEKGKPASWLAPCNEWGMIVVASPKVGNYDKWETQARAERIIMNCPDEMDVKAMCAWMKRDETKEKQAECWKEVKERMDKVGPIPRYIFDANKFIAHSAAIEDALDGVKSRDGEKHFIPRGVRLWYSENASQKLVRVVRARGEVGTEGFLNAPISVCLGRRIPHYFGKRDE
;
A
#
# COMPACT_ATOMS: atom_id res chain seq x y z
N MET A 1 55.85 -0.21 7.97
CA MET A 1 56.73 -0.10 6.80
C MET A 1 56.08 0.86 5.80
N TRP A 2 56.87 1.74 5.20
CA TRP A 2 56.53 2.74 4.17
C TRP A 2 55.44 3.79 4.48
N ARG A 3 55.90 5.05 4.42
CA ARG A 3 55.15 6.32 4.37
C ARG A 3 55.28 6.90 2.95
N CYS A 4 54.70 8.09 2.76
CA CYS A 4 55.00 9.10 1.72
C CYS A 4 54.22 8.98 0.40
N CYS A 5 53.88 10.08 -0.30
CA CYS A 5 53.69 11.50 0.08
C CYS A 5 52.97 12.25 -1.07
N PHE A 6 52.29 13.35 -0.74
CA PHE A 6 51.99 14.56 -1.54
C PHE A 6 51.94 14.53 -3.09
N GLY A 7 50.87 15.13 -3.63
CA GLY A 7 50.80 15.60 -5.02
C GLY A 7 49.59 16.51 -5.32
N ARG A 8 49.68 17.81 -4.99
CA ARG A 8 48.77 18.86 -5.49
C ARG A 8 49.48 19.65 -6.58
N LEU A 9 48.79 19.96 -7.69
CA LEU A 9 49.16 21.10 -8.55
C LEU A 9 47.94 21.65 -9.29
N HIS A 10 48.00 22.94 -9.63
CA HIS A 10 46.87 23.78 -10.05
C HIS A 10 46.78 23.97 -11.58
N VAL A 11 45.54 24.18 -12.06
CA VAL A 11 45.10 25.17 -13.08
C VAL A 11 45.89 25.28 -14.40
N VAL A 12 45.19 25.07 -15.52
CA VAL A 12 45.14 26.02 -16.66
C VAL A 12 43.72 26.03 -17.26
N LEU A 13 43.19 27.22 -17.54
CA LEU A 13 41.96 27.49 -18.29
C LEU A 13 42.22 27.45 -19.81
N LEU A 14 41.25 26.99 -20.61
CA LEU A 14 41.11 27.44 -22.00
C LEU A 14 39.64 27.51 -22.43
N ARG A 15 39.17 28.72 -22.72
CA ARG A 15 37.90 29.00 -23.42
C ARG A 15 38.12 28.89 -24.93
N GLY A 16 37.15 28.37 -25.66
CA GLY A 16 37.08 28.46 -27.13
C GLY A 16 35.64 28.42 -27.64
N ARG A 17 35.12 29.58 -28.10
CA ARG A 17 33.83 29.70 -28.80
C ARG A 17 34.06 29.64 -30.31
N TRP A 18 33.25 28.87 -31.05
CA TRP A 18 32.73 29.18 -32.41
C TRP A 18 31.34 28.50 -32.47
N ALA A 19 30.19 29.15 -32.75
CA ALA A 19 29.77 30.09 -33.81
C ALA A 19 29.24 29.38 -35.08
N SER A 20 28.09 29.84 -35.57
CA SER A 20 27.18 29.10 -36.46
C SER A 20 27.32 29.41 -37.96
N THR A 21 26.93 28.44 -38.80
CA THR A 21 26.48 28.62 -40.21
C THR A 21 25.43 27.54 -40.50
N VAL A 22 24.14 27.84 -40.71
CA VAL A 22 23.45 28.48 -41.86
C VAL A 22 23.13 27.49 -43.01
N LEU A 23 21.83 27.35 -43.28
CA LEU A 23 21.17 26.61 -44.37
C LEU A 23 21.40 27.23 -45.76
N PRO A 24 21.06 26.53 -46.87
CA PRO A 24 19.90 27.03 -47.62
C PRO A 24 18.98 25.98 -48.32
N THR A 25 17.67 26.19 -48.14
CA THR A 25 16.53 26.03 -49.07
C THR A 25 16.31 24.79 -49.97
N GLY A 26 15.11 24.22 -49.84
CA GLY A 26 14.25 23.75 -50.94
C GLY A 26 12.78 24.10 -50.63
N VAL A 27 12.05 24.71 -51.57
CA VAL A 27 10.73 25.37 -51.35
C VAL A 27 9.64 24.82 -52.28
N ALA A 28 8.37 24.99 -51.85
CA ALA A 28 7.08 24.89 -52.58
C ALA A 28 6.44 23.47 -52.71
N VAL A 29 5.11 23.29 -52.80
CA VAL A 29 3.94 24.21 -52.77
C VAL A 29 2.79 23.66 -51.87
N ARG A 30 1.93 24.58 -51.38
CA ARG A 30 0.64 24.41 -50.67
C ARG A 30 -0.52 23.81 -51.49
N LEU A 31 -1.58 23.33 -50.79
CA LEU A 31 -2.97 23.74 -51.07
C LEU A 31 -3.79 23.87 -49.75
N HIS A 32 -4.89 24.63 -49.78
CA HIS A 32 -5.65 25.14 -48.61
C HIS A 32 -6.96 24.40 -48.33
N GLY A 33 -7.52 24.53 -47.11
CA GLY A 33 -8.86 24.00 -46.79
C GLY A 33 -9.43 24.23 -45.37
N ALA A 34 -9.56 25.49 -44.93
CA ALA A 34 -10.47 26.11 -43.93
C ALA A 34 -10.97 25.40 -42.61
N PRO A 35 -11.35 26.14 -41.54
CA PRO A 35 -11.47 25.60 -40.16
C PRO A 35 -12.90 25.54 -39.57
N THR A 36 -13.05 24.95 -38.37
CA THR A 36 -14.21 25.19 -37.48
C THR A 36 -13.85 25.13 -35.98
N ALA A 37 -14.64 25.85 -35.17
CA ALA A 37 -14.39 26.35 -33.80
C ALA A 37 -14.23 25.31 -32.65
N PRO A 38 -13.66 25.73 -31.49
CA PRO A 38 -13.66 24.96 -30.24
C PRO A 38 -15.02 24.96 -29.53
N ARG A 39 -15.22 24.09 -28.53
CA ARG A 39 -16.42 24.08 -27.67
C ARG A 39 -16.17 24.71 -26.29
N CYS A 40 -17.14 25.52 -25.88
CA CYS A 40 -17.12 26.32 -24.67
C CYS A 40 -17.28 25.51 -23.37
N GLU A 41 -16.76 26.09 -22.30
CA GLU A 41 -17.14 25.78 -20.93
C GLU A 41 -18.60 26.19 -20.65
N CYS A 42 -19.30 25.41 -19.83
CA CYS A 42 -20.56 25.84 -19.21
C CYS A 42 -20.50 25.59 -17.71
N HIS A 43 -20.51 26.66 -16.93
CA HIS A 43 -20.72 26.61 -15.48
C HIS A 43 -22.10 26.04 -15.13
N ALA A 44 -22.17 25.30 -14.03
CA ALA A 44 -23.41 25.07 -13.30
C ALA A 44 -23.15 25.20 -11.79
N GLN A 45 -23.31 26.41 -11.25
CA GLN A 45 -23.39 26.62 -9.81
C GLN A 45 -24.65 25.93 -9.26
N ARG A 46 -24.55 25.33 -8.07
CA ARG A 46 -25.72 25.15 -7.19
C ARG A 46 -25.34 25.58 -5.77
N HIS A 47 -26.02 26.63 -5.33
CA HIS A 47 -26.00 27.14 -3.97
C HIS A 47 -26.74 26.19 -3.02
N TRP A 48 -26.46 26.28 -1.72
CA TRP A 48 -27.19 25.57 -0.67
C TRP A 48 -28.59 26.16 -0.44
N ASP A 49 -29.52 25.36 0.09
CA ASP A 49 -30.27 25.73 1.30
C ASP A 49 -31.08 24.54 1.88
N CYS A 50 -31.36 24.62 3.19
CA CYS A 50 -32.00 23.57 4.00
C CYS A 50 -33.51 23.79 4.19
N GLY A 51 -34.30 22.73 4.42
CA GLY A 51 -35.71 22.93 4.81
C GLY A 51 -36.63 21.73 5.00
N THR A 52 -36.39 20.90 6.04
CA THR A 52 -37.41 20.20 6.88
C THR A 52 -38.60 19.38 6.33
N LYS A 53 -38.81 18.21 6.98
CA LYS A 53 -40.07 17.45 7.24
C LYS A 53 -40.61 16.45 6.18
N GLN A 54 -40.46 15.16 6.52
CA GLN A 54 -41.41 14.06 6.26
C GLN A 54 -42.74 14.25 7.06
N PRO A 55 -43.82 13.41 6.95
CA PRO A 55 -43.96 12.09 6.28
C PRO A 55 -45.26 11.84 5.47
N ARG A 56 -45.33 10.72 4.70
CA ARG A 56 -46.29 9.58 4.94
C ARG A 56 -46.50 8.63 3.72
N LEU A 57 -46.29 7.34 4.02
CA LEU A 57 -47.08 6.15 3.63
C LEU A 57 -47.25 5.71 2.16
N SER A 58 -47.55 4.42 2.07
CA SER A 58 -47.36 3.47 0.96
C SER A 58 -48.68 2.88 0.44
N PHE A 59 -48.74 2.50 -0.84
CA PHE A 59 -49.50 1.39 -1.50
C PHE A 59 -49.25 1.57 -3.03
N GLY A 60 -49.31 0.59 -3.93
CA GLY A 60 -49.62 -0.84 -3.88
C GLY A 60 -49.18 -1.54 -5.20
N ALA A 61 -49.52 -2.81 -5.39
CA ALA A 61 -48.91 -3.68 -6.40
C ALA A 61 -49.48 -3.61 -7.84
N SER A 62 -48.68 -4.12 -8.79
CA SER A 62 -49.05 -4.95 -9.97
C SER A 62 -50.17 -4.56 -10.94
N GLY A 63 -49.93 -4.65 -12.26
CA GLY A 63 -51.02 -4.81 -13.24
C GLY A 63 -50.69 -4.50 -14.70
N THR A 64 -50.26 -5.52 -15.44
CA THR A 64 -50.34 -5.74 -16.90
C THR A 64 -51.33 -4.88 -17.73
N CYS A 65 -50.90 -4.42 -18.92
CA CYS A 65 -51.49 -4.86 -20.22
C CYS A 65 -50.64 -4.48 -21.46
N TRP A 66 -50.76 -5.28 -22.53
CA TRP A 66 -50.31 -5.01 -23.92
C TRP A 66 -51.45 -4.34 -24.73
N PRO A 67 -51.20 -3.64 -25.85
CA PRO A 67 -51.11 -4.28 -27.20
C PRO A 67 -50.01 -3.60 -28.09
N GLN A 68 -49.66 -4.00 -29.33
CA GLN A 68 -50.47 -4.55 -30.43
C GLN A 68 -49.57 -5.11 -31.56
N LEU A 69 -50.11 -5.99 -32.41
CA LEU A 69 -49.42 -6.66 -33.53
C LEU A 69 -49.51 -5.89 -34.86
N GLY A 70 -48.55 -6.12 -35.77
CA GLY A 70 -48.81 -6.15 -37.21
C GLY A 70 -47.79 -5.42 -38.11
N GLY A 71 -47.24 -6.12 -39.10
CA GLY A 71 -46.51 -5.51 -40.23
C GLY A 71 -45.32 -6.32 -40.74
N ALA A 72 -45.54 -7.20 -41.73
CA ALA A 72 -44.47 -7.92 -42.42
C ALA A 72 -44.35 -7.45 -43.89
N SER A 73 -43.12 -7.23 -44.34
CA SER A 73 -42.70 -7.35 -45.74
C SER A 73 -41.17 -7.43 -45.77
N GLY A 74 -40.57 -8.24 -46.65
CA GLY A 74 -39.13 -8.52 -46.62
C GLY A 74 -38.53 -8.69 -48.01
N MET A 75 -37.26 -9.12 -48.08
CA MET A 75 -36.71 -9.72 -49.30
C MET A 75 -35.54 -10.67 -48.98
N LEU A 76 -35.42 -11.72 -49.80
CA LEU A 76 -34.45 -12.83 -49.69
C LEU A 76 -33.10 -12.48 -50.33
N HIS A 77 -32.03 -13.19 -49.96
CA HIS A 77 -31.19 -13.91 -50.95
C HIS A 77 -30.38 -15.06 -50.31
N ARG A 78 -29.94 -16.01 -51.14
CA ARG A 78 -29.52 -17.39 -50.78
C ARG A 78 -28.00 -17.58 -50.60
N THR A 79 -27.64 -18.41 -49.62
CA THR A 79 -26.74 -19.59 -49.72
C THR A 79 -26.89 -20.37 -48.40
N GLY A 80 -26.82 -21.70 -48.30
CA GLY A 80 -26.33 -22.73 -49.21
C GLY A 80 -25.62 -23.81 -48.38
N VAL A 81 -26.33 -24.45 -47.44
CA VAL A 81 -25.75 -25.38 -46.45
C VAL A 81 -25.91 -26.83 -46.87
N VAL A 82 -24.79 -27.56 -46.89
CA VAL A 82 -24.75 -29.02 -47.06
C VAL A 82 -25.15 -29.68 -45.73
N MET A 83 -26.16 -30.55 -45.75
CA MET A 83 -26.62 -31.30 -44.58
C MET A 83 -25.92 -32.66 -44.49
N ALA A 84 -25.22 -32.92 -43.39
CA ALA A 84 -24.83 -34.27 -42.98
C ALA A 84 -25.93 -34.90 -42.07
N PRO A 85 -26.06 -36.24 -41.99
CA PRO A 85 -27.20 -36.87 -41.33
C PRO A 85 -27.13 -36.81 -39.79
N ARG A 86 -28.25 -36.48 -39.15
CA ARG A 86 -28.39 -36.53 -37.69
C ARG A 86 -28.60 -37.97 -37.19
N ARG A 87 -27.88 -38.37 -36.13
CA ARG A 87 -28.19 -39.59 -35.35
C ARG A 87 -29.49 -39.38 -34.56
N GLY A 88 -30.36 -40.39 -34.54
CA GLY A 88 -31.55 -40.43 -33.68
C GLY A 88 -31.30 -41.23 -32.40
N ILE A 89 -31.82 -40.73 -31.27
CA ILE A 89 -32.03 -41.48 -30.03
C ILE A 89 -33.48 -41.18 -29.59
N ALA A 90 -34.18 -42.18 -29.04
CA ALA A 90 -35.58 -42.07 -28.63
C ALA A 90 -35.75 -41.21 -27.35
N GLY A 91 -36.96 -40.65 -27.17
CA GLY A 91 -37.35 -39.85 -25.98
C GLY A 91 -37.34 -40.66 -24.68
N ASP A 92 -37.37 -40.03 -23.50
CA ASP A 92 -38.43 -39.10 -23.08
C ASP A 92 -37.97 -37.86 -22.28
N GLY A 93 -38.91 -36.92 -22.12
CA GLY A 93 -38.80 -35.52 -21.70
C GLY A 93 -37.83 -35.13 -20.57
N PHE A 94 -37.23 -33.94 -20.72
CA PHE A 94 -37.53 -32.75 -19.88
C PHE A 94 -37.13 -31.45 -20.62
N ASP A 95 -37.61 -30.30 -20.12
CA ASP A 95 -37.81 -29.07 -20.90
C ASP A 95 -36.57 -28.38 -21.48
N ALA A 96 -36.73 -27.85 -22.70
CA ALA A 96 -35.71 -27.06 -23.39
C ALA A 96 -35.86 -25.56 -23.13
N ALA A 97 -34.80 -24.93 -22.60
CA ALA A 97 -34.68 -23.47 -22.54
C ALA A 97 -33.32 -23.01 -23.09
N ALA A 98 -33.38 -22.31 -24.24
CA ALA A 98 -32.40 -21.38 -24.79
C ALA A 98 -30.89 -21.72 -24.69
N CYS A 99 -30.30 -22.17 -25.80
CA CYS A 99 -28.94 -21.79 -26.20
C CYS A 99 -28.79 -21.80 -27.72
N GLY A 100 -28.72 -20.61 -28.33
CA GLY A 100 -28.13 -20.44 -29.65
C GLY A 100 -26.62 -20.35 -29.51
N GLY A 101 -25.94 -21.50 -29.58
CA GLY A 101 -24.48 -21.61 -29.52
C GLY A 101 -23.96 -22.40 -30.72
N VAL A 102 -22.83 -21.99 -31.26
CA VAL A 102 -22.11 -22.77 -32.28
C VAL A 102 -21.70 -24.11 -31.65
N GLU A 103 -21.84 -25.19 -32.41
CA GLU A 103 -21.56 -26.56 -32.00
C GLU A 103 -20.04 -26.77 -31.84
N GLU A 104 -19.47 -26.29 -30.73
CA GLU A 104 -18.12 -26.66 -30.30
C GLU A 104 -18.09 -28.17 -30.03
N THR A 105 -17.48 -28.90 -30.97
CA THR A 105 -17.20 -30.33 -30.82
C THR A 105 -16.33 -30.52 -29.58
N GLN A 106 -16.83 -31.27 -28.59
CA GLN A 106 -16.14 -31.49 -27.31
C GLN A 106 -14.72 -32.02 -27.57
N ARG A 107 -13.70 -31.19 -27.30
CA ARG A 107 -12.30 -31.64 -27.32
C ARG A 107 -12.01 -32.46 -26.06
N PRO A 108 -11.32 -33.60 -26.16
CA PRO A 108 -10.95 -34.38 -24.99
C PRO A 108 -9.96 -33.62 -24.09
N GLU A 109 -10.31 -33.49 -22.80
CA GLU A 109 -9.42 -32.97 -21.76
C GLU A 109 -8.38 -34.04 -21.39
N TRP A 110 -7.23 -34.00 -22.05
CA TRP A 110 -6.10 -34.87 -21.71
C TRP A 110 -5.37 -34.36 -20.45
N THR A 111 -4.74 -35.30 -19.74
CA THR A 111 -3.93 -35.10 -18.53
C THR A 111 -2.67 -35.97 -18.60
N LEU A 112 -1.68 -35.76 -17.73
CA LEU A 112 -0.46 -36.59 -17.71
C LEU A 112 -0.74 -38.09 -17.46
N ASP A 113 -1.85 -38.43 -16.80
CA ASP A 113 -2.29 -39.81 -16.56
C ASP A 113 -3.16 -40.39 -17.70
N SER A 114 -3.40 -39.62 -18.76
CA SER A 114 -4.10 -40.10 -19.95
C SER A 114 -3.30 -41.19 -20.66
N ARG A 115 -3.99 -42.29 -20.97
CA ARG A 115 -3.40 -43.47 -21.60
C ARG A 115 -3.19 -43.28 -23.10
N LEU A 116 -2.10 -43.84 -23.63
CA LEU A 116 -1.74 -43.69 -25.05
C LEU A 116 -2.69 -44.44 -26.01
N ASP A 117 -3.35 -45.50 -25.56
CA ASP A 117 -4.38 -46.21 -26.34
C ASP A 117 -5.53 -45.28 -26.73
N LYS A 118 -6.06 -44.52 -25.77
CA LYS A 118 -7.12 -43.53 -26.02
C LYS A 118 -6.68 -42.38 -26.91
N ILE A 119 -5.42 -41.96 -26.81
CA ILE A 119 -4.86 -40.84 -27.59
C ILE A 119 -4.61 -41.24 -29.06
N LEU A 120 -4.09 -42.45 -29.30
CA LEU A 120 -3.75 -42.94 -30.65
C LEU A 120 -4.96 -43.53 -31.38
N LEU A 121 -5.84 -44.24 -30.67
CA LEU A 121 -6.88 -45.09 -31.28
C LEU A 121 -8.32 -44.63 -30.99
N GLY A 122 -8.56 -43.80 -29.97
CA GLY A 122 -9.90 -43.55 -29.42
C GLY A 122 -10.94 -43.02 -30.42
N GLU A 123 -10.57 -42.09 -31.31
CA GLU A 123 -11.48 -41.60 -32.35
C GLU A 123 -11.71 -42.66 -33.46
N LYS A 124 -10.67 -43.43 -33.80
CA LYS A 124 -10.66 -44.39 -34.92
C LYS A 124 -11.29 -45.74 -34.59
N GLU A 125 -11.29 -46.14 -33.32
CA GLU A 125 -11.91 -47.38 -32.84
C GLU A 125 -13.43 -47.39 -33.12
N HIS A 126 -14.08 -46.23 -33.09
CA HIS A 126 -15.49 -46.09 -33.45
C HIS A 126 -15.75 -46.27 -34.95
N THR A 127 -14.81 -45.87 -35.82
CA THR A 127 -14.90 -46.11 -37.27
C THR A 127 -14.79 -47.61 -37.59
N MET A 128 -13.82 -48.31 -36.99
CA MET A 128 -13.65 -49.76 -37.21
C MET A 128 -14.88 -50.57 -36.74
N LYS A 129 -15.51 -50.13 -35.64
CA LYS A 129 -16.76 -50.71 -35.10
C LYS A 129 -18.05 -50.29 -35.82
N MET A 130 -17.98 -49.53 -36.92
CA MET A 130 -19.14 -49.25 -37.77
C MET A 130 -19.68 -50.55 -38.38
N ARG A 131 -21.00 -50.73 -38.48
CA ARG A 131 -21.58 -51.89 -39.16
C ARG A 131 -21.59 -51.69 -40.67
N LEU A 132 -21.27 -52.74 -41.43
CA LEU A 132 -21.31 -52.72 -42.90
C LEU A 132 -22.69 -52.29 -43.43
N ASN A 133 -23.76 -52.83 -42.83
CA ASN A 133 -25.13 -52.49 -43.23
C ASN A 133 -25.49 -51.01 -42.97
N ASP A 134 -24.88 -50.34 -41.99
CA ASP A 134 -25.13 -48.92 -41.73
C ASP A 134 -24.39 -48.06 -42.77
N PHE A 135 -23.15 -48.44 -43.12
CA PHE A 135 -22.40 -47.83 -44.22
C PHE A 135 -23.15 -47.93 -45.56
N LEU A 136 -23.61 -49.14 -45.94
CA LEU A 136 -24.34 -49.35 -47.19
C LEU A 136 -25.68 -48.60 -47.22
N ARG A 137 -26.39 -48.48 -46.09
CA ARG A 137 -27.61 -47.65 -45.98
C ARG A 137 -27.35 -46.16 -46.16
N ASN A 138 -26.25 -45.66 -45.59
CA ASN A 138 -25.95 -44.22 -45.59
C ASN A 138 -25.33 -43.73 -46.91
N TYR A 139 -24.56 -44.56 -47.62
CA TYR A 139 -23.79 -44.14 -48.81
C TYR A 139 -24.22 -44.80 -50.13
N PHE A 140 -25.04 -45.87 -50.11
CA PHE A 140 -25.44 -46.63 -51.31
C PHE A 140 -26.96 -46.91 -51.38
N ASP A 141 -27.77 -46.15 -50.65
CA ASP A 141 -29.23 -46.30 -50.52
C ASP A 141 -29.69 -47.69 -50.04
N GLY A 142 -28.81 -48.42 -49.34
CA GLY A 142 -29.06 -49.79 -48.88
C GLY A 142 -28.84 -50.86 -49.96
N ARG A 143 -28.29 -50.53 -51.13
CA ARG A 143 -27.83 -51.55 -52.09
C ARG A 143 -26.73 -52.40 -51.47
N GLY A 144 -26.86 -53.73 -51.62
CA GLY A 144 -25.95 -54.71 -51.00
C GLY A 144 -26.25 -55.04 -49.52
N VAL A 145 -27.27 -54.45 -48.90
CA VAL A 145 -27.68 -54.80 -47.53
C VAL A 145 -28.34 -56.18 -47.51
N VAL A 146 -27.75 -57.14 -46.80
CA VAL A 146 -28.29 -58.49 -46.61
C VAL A 146 -28.50 -58.78 -45.13
N GLU A 147 -29.55 -59.54 -44.81
CA GLU A 147 -29.94 -59.82 -43.42
C GLU A 147 -28.89 -60.66 -42.65
N CYS A 148 -28.12 -61.50 -43.34
CA CYS A 148 -26.98 -62.22 -42.76
C CYS A 148 -25.82 -61.30 -42.34
N TYR A 149 -25.70 -60.08 -42.89
CA TYR A 149 -24.67 -59.10 -42.52
C TYR A 149 -25.11 -58.15 -41.39
N ARG A 150 -26.23 -58.43 -40.71
CA ARG A 150 -26.74 -57.62 -39.58
C ARG A 150 -25.72 -57.45 -38.43
N ASN A 151 -24.73 -58.35 -38.34
CA ASN A 151 -23.64 -58.33 -37.35
C ASN A 151 -22.24 -58.11 -37.97
N ALA A 152 -22.11 -57.86 -39.28
CA ALA A 152 -20.82 -57.67 -39.93
C ALA A 152 -20.28 -56.25 -39.70
N TYR A 153 -19.00 -56.14 -39.34
CA TYR A 153 -18.34 -54.85 -39.14
C TYR A 153 -17.63 -54.37 -40.42
N MET A 154 -17.45 -53.05 -40.51
CA MET A 154 -16.77 -52.44 -41.64
C MET A 154 -15.29 -52.86 -41.71
N GLU A 155 -14.67 -53.17 -40.57
CA GLU A 155 -13.32 -53.73 -40.49
C GLU A 155 -13.17 -55.07 -41.21
N ASP A 156 -14.11 -56.00 -41.02
CA ASP A 156 -14.13 -57.30 -41.70
C ASP A 156 -14.29 -57.10 -43.22
N PHE A 157 -15.21 -56.22 -43.61
CA PHE A 157 -15.47 -55.89 -45.01
C PHE A 157 -14.27 -55.25 -45.70
N LEU A 158 -13.57 -54.32 -45.04
CA LEU A 158 -12.35 -53.70 -45.58
C LEU A 158 -11.18 -54.68 -45.69
N SER A 159 -11.23 -55.79 -44.95
CA SER A 159 -10.21 -56.86 -44.96
C SER A 159 -10.44 -57.84 -46.12
N SER A 160 -11.68 -58.32 -46.30
CA SER A 160 -12.06 -59.28 -47.35
C SER A 160 -13.36 -58.88 -48.08
N PRO A 161 -13.39 -57.79 -48.88
CA PRO A 161 -14.64 -57.26 -49.44
C PRO A 161 -15.43 -58.27 -50.30
N ASN A 162 -14.70 -59.14 -50.99
CA ASN A 162 -15.23 -60.16 -51.90
C ASN A 162 -16.00 -61.29 -51.16
N GLU A 163 -15.82 -61.44 -49.84
CA GLU A 163 -16.56 -62.44 -49.04
C GLU A 163 -17.99 -61.98 -48.70
N PHE A 164 -18.22 -60.67 -48.69
CA PHE A 164 -19.50 -60.05 -48.32
C PHE A 164 -20.33 -59.62 -49.53
N ILE A 165 -19.70 -59.15 -50.62
CA ILE A 165 -20.42 -58.74 -51.83
C ILE A 165 -19.89 -59.55 -53.02
N LYS A 166 -20.75 -60.42 -53.55
CA LYS A 166 -20.45 -61.28 -54.72
C LYS A 166 -20.82 -60.64 -56.06
N ASP A 167 -21.52 -59.51 -56.04
CA ASP A 167 -21.78 -58.69 -57.22
C ASP A 167 -20.55 -57.84 -57.50
N GLU A 168 -19.78 -58.23 -58.52
CA GLU A 168 -18.51 -57.58 -58.89
C GLU A 168 -18.72 -56.10 -59.28
N VAL A 169 -19.83 -55.78 -59.97
CA VAL A 169 -20.12 -54.41 -60.44
C VAL A 169 -20.47 -53.50 -59.26
N LEU A 170 -21.29 -53.98 -58.33
CA LEU A 170 -21.61 -53.26 -57.11
C LEU A 170 -20.36 -53.10 -56.23
N LEU A 171 -19.54 -54.14 -56.11
CA LEU A 171 -18.34 -54.11 -55.28
C LEU A 171 -17.27 -53.17 -55.82
N ASP A 172 -17.05 -53.13 -57.13
CA ASP A 172 -16.12 -52.18 -57.75
C ASP A 172 -16.63 -50.74 -57.65
N THR A 173 -17.95 -50.53 -57.75
CA THR A 173 -18.58 -49.23 -57.48
C THR A 173 -18.35 -48.77 -56.03
N ILE A 174 -18.45 -49.67 -55.06
CA ILE A 174 -18.16 -49.38 -53.65
C ILE A 174 -16.66 -49.09 -53.46
N LYS A 175 -15.77 -49.93 -54.02
CA LYS A 175 -14.32 -49.75 -53.94
C LYS A 175 -13.85 -48.43 -54.56
N ALA A 176 -14.48 -47.96 -55.63
CA ALA A 176 -14.17 -46.68 -56.28
C ALA A 176 -14.73 -45.44 -55.53
N SER A 177 -15.58 -45.63 -54.52
CA SER A 177 -16.24 -44.51 -53.83
C SER A 177 -15.30 -43.77 -52.86
N PRO A 178 -15.42 -42.44 -52.72
CA PRO A 178 -14.65 -41.66 -51.74
C PRO A 178 -14.82 -42.17 -50.29
N PRO A 179 -16.04 -42.47 -49.78
CA PRO A 179 -16.21 -42.94 -48.40
C PRO A 179 -15.49 -44.28 -48.13
N TYR A 180 -15.45 -45.19 -49.10
CA TYR A 180 -14.71 -46.44 -48.95
C TYR A 180 -13.19 -46.20 -48.92
N GLN A 181 -12.67 -45.30 -49.77
CA GLN A 181 -11.25 -44.97 -49.81
C GLN A 181 -10.78 -44.25 -48.53
N GLU A 182 -11.61 -43.35 -47.98
CA GLU A 182 -11.36 -42.71 -46.68
C GLU A 182 -11.32 -43.75 -45.55
N LEU A 183 -12.33 -44.62 -45.45
CA LEU A 183 -12.37 -45.68 -44.43
C LEU A 183 -11.23 -46.69 -44.55
N LYS A 184 -10.83 -47.04 -45.79
CA LYS A 184 -9.67 -47.90 -46.04
C LYS A 184 -8.38 -47.26 -45.54
N LYS A 185 -8.18 -45.96 -45.82
CA LYS A 185 -7.03 -45.20 -45.33
C LYS A 185 -7.04 -45.07 -43.81
N GLU A 186 -8.19 -44.81 -43.19
CA GLU A 186 -8.32 -44.79 -41.74
C GLU A 186 -7.96 -46.13 -41.09
N ARG A 187 -8.34 -47.27 -41.71
CA ARG A 187 -7.95 -48.62 -41.27
C ARG A 187 -6.44 -48.83 -41.39
N GLU A 188 -5.82 -48.48 -42.52
CA GLU A 188 -4.37 -48.59 -42.69
C GLU A 188 -3.61 -47.76 -41.65
N GLU A 189 -4.04 -46.51 -41.40
CA GLU A 189 -3.47 -45.69 -40.33
C GLU A 189 -3.75 -46.25 -38.92
N TYR A 190 -4.91 -46.86 -38.66
CA TYR A 190 -5.26 -47.49 -37.38
C TYR A 190 -4.30 -48.64 -37.05
N TYR A 191 -4.02 -49.53 -37.99
CA TYR A 191 -3.08 -50.65 -37.79
C TYR A 191 -1.63 -50.18 -37.60
N VAL A 192 -1.22 -49.10 -38.29
CA VAL A 192 0.09 -48.47 -38.06
C VAL A 192 0.20 -47.89 -36.64
N LEU A 193 -0.84 -47.23 -36.15
CA LEU A 193 -0.87 -46.67 -34.79
C LEU A 193 -0.97 -47.76 -33.71
N LEU A 194 -1.70 -48.84 -33.98
CA LEU A 194 -1.78 -50.01 -33.10
C LEU A 194 -0.43 -50.74 -32.98
N GLY A 195 0.33 -50.86 -34.09
CA GLY A 195 1.70 -51.36 -34.08
C GLY A 195 2.62 -50.55 -33.16
N ALA A 196 2.64 -49.22 -33.33
CA ALA A 196 3.41 -48.32 -32.47
C ALA A 196 2.96 -48.38 -30.99
N LEU A 197 1.66 -48.56 -30.73
CA LEU A 197 1.14 -48.71 -29.36
C LEU A 197 1.64 -50.00 -28.70
N ASN A 198 1.75 -51.10 -29.44
CA ASN A 198 2.29 -52.37 -28.94
C ASN A 198 3.79 -52.24 -28.61
N GLU A 199 4.58 -51.66 -29.52
CA GLU A 199 6.01 -51.38 -29.28
C GLU A 199 6.23 -50.52 -28.01
N LEU A 200 5.41 -49.47 -27.83
CA LEU A 200 5.44 -48.63 -26.64
C LEU A 200 4.99 -49.40 -25.38
N SER A 201 4.05 -50.32 -25.50
CA SER A 201 3.55 -51.15 -24.39
C SER A 201 4.60 -52.17 -23.92
N ASP A 202 5.38 -52.74 -24.85
CA ASP A 202 6.51 -53.63 -24.54
C ASP A 202 7.63 -52.88 -23.77
N GLU A 203 7.89 -51.61 -24.12
CA GLU A 203 8.76 -50.71 -23.34
C GLU A 203 8.07 -50.11 -22.08
N ARG A 204 6.85 -50.56 -21.74
CA ARG A 204 6.03 -50.18 -20.57
C ARG A 204 5.54 -48.71 -20.54
N ILE A 205 5.39 -48.09 -21.71
CA ILE A 205 5.03 -46.68 -21.89
C ILE A 205 3.52 -46.57 -22.12
N PHE A 206 2.76 -46.48 -21.02
CA PHE A 206 1.28 -46.54 -21.10
C PHE A 206 0.56 -45.18 -21.05
N THR A 207 1.23 -44.09 -20.66
CA THR A 207 0.60 -42.78 -20.40
C THR A 207 1.47 -41.62 -20.86
N LEU A 208 0.92 -40.41 -20.92
CA LEU A 208 1.68 -39.18 -21.20
C LEU A 208 2.81 -38.92 -20.19
N ARG A 209 2.66 -39.28 -18.90
CA ARG A 209 3.73 -39.23 -17.90
C ARG A 209 4.85 -40.25 -18.16
N HIS A 210 4.54 -41.40 -18.76
CA HIS A 210 5.59 -42.32 -19.21
C HIS A 210 6.28 -41.78 -20.47
N TRP A 211 5.50 -41.21 -21.42
CA TRP A 211 6.03 -40.56 -22.63
C TRP A 211 6.99 -39.41 -22.32
N SER A 212 6.70 -38.56 -21.33
CA SER A 212 7.58 -37.44 -20.98
C SER A 212 8.99 -37.90 -20.56
N ASN A 213 9.08 -39.05 -19.90
CA ASN A 213 10.34 -39.65 -19.43
C ASN A 213 10.98 -40.60 -20.45
N PHE A 214 10.34 -40.82 -21.60
CA PHE A 214 10.82 -41.75 -22.61
C PHE A 214 11.95 -41.14 -23.45
N LYS A 215 13.10 -41.80 -23.50
CA LYS A 215 14.29 -41.28 -24.20
C LYS A 215 14.33 -41.56 -25.71
N LYS A 216 13.81 -42.70 -26.16
CA LYS A 216 13.93 -43.11 -27.58
C LYS A 216 12.76 -42.61 -28.43
N LYS A 217 12.31 -41.36 -28.24
CA LYS A 217 11.16 -40.80 -29.00
C LYS A 217 11.38 -40.86 -30.52
N ASP A 218 12.63 -40.90 -31.01
CA ASP A 218 12.96 -41.03 -32.43
C ASP A 218 12.82 -42.43 -33.04
N THR A 219 12.72 -43.49 -32.23
CA THR A 219 12.47 -44.85 -32.76
C THR A 219 10.98 -45.12 -33.00
N VAL A 220 10.10 -44.23 -32.55
CA VAL A 220 8.65 -44.37 -32.64
C VAL A 220 8.15 -43.89 -34.00
N ILE A 221 7.20 -44.61 -34.59
CA ILE A 221 6.58 -44.27 -35.88
C ILE A 221 6.17 -42.78 -35.90
N PRO A 222 6.61 -41.98 -36.90
CA PRO A 222 6.41 -40.54 -36.91
C PRO A 222 4.95 -40.08 -36.73
N LEU A 223 3.99 -40.82 -37.29
CA LEU A 223 2.55 -40.53 -37.15
C LEU A 223 2.09 -40.63 -35.69
N ALA A 224 2.44 -41.72 -34.99
CA ALA A 224 2.12 -41.91 -33.57
C ALA A 224 2.80 -40.86 -32.70
N ARG A 225 4.09 -40.60 -32.95
CA ARG A 225 4.87 -39.57 -32.25
C ARG A 225 4.26 -38.18 -32.36
N VAL A 226 3.81 -37.77 -33.54
CA VAL A 226 3.14 -36.47 -33.76
C VAL A 226 1.83 -36.38 -32.98
N GLN A 227 1.02 -37.44 -32.95
CA GLN A 227 -0.22 -37.46 -32.18
C GLN A 227 0.04 -37.38 -30.66
N ILE A 228 0.98 -38.17 -30.13
CA ILE A 228 1.33 -38.15 -28.70
C ILE A 228 1.93 -36.79 -28.32
N ASN A 229 2.87 -36.25 -29.10
CA ASN A 229 3.45 -34.92 -28.83
C ASN A 229 2.40 -33.81 -28.90
N LYS A 230 1.41 -33.90 -29.80
CA LYS A 230 0.28 -32.95 -29.88
C LYS A 230 -0.60 -33.01 -28.62
N ALA A 231 -0.92 -34.20 -28.13
CA ALA A 231 -1.65 -34.38 -26.87
C ALA A 231 -0.83 -33.90 -25.67
N TYR A 232 0.45 -34.27 -25.59
CA TYR A 232 1.36 -33.83 -24.53
C TYR A 232 1.52 -32.30 -24.47
N SER A 233 1.70 -31.66 -25.64
CA SER A 233 1.75 -30.19 -25.75
C SER A 233 0.45 -29.50 -25.37
N HIS A 234 -0.69 -30.19 -25.44
CA HIS A 234 -1.96 -29.67 -24.95
C HIS A 234 -2.01 -29.67 -23.42
N VAL A 235 -1.61 -30.78 -22.79
CA VAL A 235 -1.53 -30.91 -21.32
C VAL A 235 -0.62 -29.83 -20.74
N LEU A 236 0.60 -29.69 -21.25
CA LEU A 236 1.55 -28.70 -20.74
C LEU A 236 1.05 -27.25 -20.88
N ARG A 237 0.29 -26.93 -21.94
CA ARG A 237 -0.29 -25.58 -22.10
C ARG A 237 -1.42 -25.32 -21.11
N GLU A 238 -2.26 -26.30 -20.83
CA GLU A 238 -3.34 -26.15 -19.85
C GLU A 238 -2.81 -26.14 -18.41
N GLU A 239 -1.84 -26.99 -18.05
CA GLU A 239 -1.13 -26.90 -16.75
C GLU A 239 -0.50 -25.52 -16.53
N ARG A 240 0.11 -24.94 -17.57
CA ARG A 240 0.63 -23.57 -17.54
C ARG A 240 -0.47 -22.53 -17.37
N ARG A 241 -1.59 -22.66 -18.09
CA ARG A 241 -2.75 -21.76 -18.00
C ARG A 241 -3.35 -21.77 -16.60
N GLU A 242 -3.44 -22.95 -15.98
CA GLU A 242 -3.89 -23.11 -14.59
C GLU A 242 -2.90 -22.50 -13.59
N ALA A 243 -1.59 -22.67 -13.81
CA ALA A 243 -0.56 -22.05 -12.97
C ALA A 243 -0.57 -20.51 -13.06
N GLU A 244 -0.72 -19.94 -14.27
CA GLU A 244 -0.87 -18.50 -14.50
C GLU A 244 -2.15 -17.95 -13.84
N GLU A 245 -3.28 -18.63 -14.00
CA GLU A 245 -4.57 -18.24 -13.42
C GLU A 245 -4.60 -18.41 -11.89
N LYS A 246 -3.92 -19.42 -11.34
CA LYS A 246 -3.69 -19.59 -9.90
C LYS A 246 -2.83 -18.45 -9.35
N GLY A 247 -1.69 -18.16 -9.98
CA GLY A 247 -0.81 -17.04 -9.60
C GLY A 247 -1.54 -15.68 -9.65
N ARG A 248 -2.42 -15.49 -10.64
CA ARG A 248 -3.31 -14.33 -10.73
C ARG A 248 -4.31 -14.25 -9.58
N ARG A 249 -4.93 -15.36 -9.16
CA ARG A 249 -5.84 -15.42 -8.01
C ARG A 249 -5.11 -15.16 -6.68
N GLU A 250 -3.90 -15.69 -6.53
CA GLU A 250 -3.02 -15.43 -5.37
C GLU A 250 -2.61 -13.95 -5.30
N ARG A 251 -2.29 -13.33 -6.44
CA ARG A 251 -2.04 -11.89 -6.53
C ARG A 251 -3.26 -11.05 -6.13
N GLN A 252 -4.46 -11.44 -6.57
CA GLN A 252 -5.71 -10.77 -6.20
C GLN A 252 -6.11 -10.97 -4.73
N SER A 253 -5.73 -12.09 -4.10
CA SER A 253 -6.07 -12.38 -2.70
C SER A 253 -5.09 -11.76 -1.70
N LEU A 254 -3.81 -11.68 -2.03
CA LEU A 254 -2.80 -10.95 -1.25
C LEU A 254 -2.99 -9.43 -1.36
N GLY A 255 -3.38 -8.95 -2.56
CA GLY A 255 -3.54 -7.54 -2.87
C GLY A 255 -2.20 -6.84 -3.12
N ILE A 256 -2.20 -5.85 -4.02
CA ILE A 256 -1.08 -4.91 -4.16
C ILE A 256 -1.38 -3.67 -3.32
N ASP A 257 -0.36 -3.22 -2.60
CA ASP A 257 -0.32 -1.97 -1.86
C ASP A 257 0.99 -1.20 -2.16
N VAL A 258 1.17 -0.05 -1.53
CA VAL A 258 2.36 0.80 -1.76
C VAL A 258 3.65 0.22 -1.15
N SER A 259 3.56 -0.69 -0.19
CA SER A 259 4.69 -1.40 0.44
C SER A 259 4.99 -2.76 -0.21
N THR A 260 4.34 -3.08 -1.32
CA THR A 260 4.72 -4.19 -2.20
C THR A 260 6.12 -3.92 -2.78
N ARG A 261 7.04 -4.89 -2.67
CA ARG A 261 8.42 -4.76 -3.20
C ARG A 261 8.41 -4.57 -4.72
N THR A 262 9.45 -3.95 -5.28
CA THR A 262 9.57 -3.74 -6.74
C THR A 262 9.71 -5.04 -7.53
N ASP A 263 10.45 -6.04 -7.02
CA ASP A 263 10.48 -7.39 -7.59
C ASP A 263 9.10 -8.07 -7.55
N ASP A 264 8.38 -7.95 -6.43
CA ASP A 264 7.02 -8.48 -6.31
C ASP A 264 6.03 -7.80 -7.27
N ALA A 265 6.07 -6.46 -7.39
CA ALA A 265 5.20 -5.71 -8.31
C ALA A 265 5.45 -6.10 -9.79
N VAL A 266 6.69 -6.41 -10.14
CA VAL A 266 7.09 -6.85 -11.48
C VAL A 266 6.77 -8.33 -11.69
N PHE A 267 7.13 -9.23 -10.78
CA PHE A 267 7.14 -10.69 -11.02
C PHE A 267 6.12 -11.53 -10.22
N LYS A 268 5.54 -11.05 -9.12
CA LYS A 268 4.72 -11.89 -8.22
C LYS A 268 3.45 -12.39 -8.90
N GLY A 269 3.14 -13.67 -8.68
CA GLY A 269 1.97 -14.34 -9.25
C GLY A 269 2.05 -14.59 -10.76
N ARG A 270 3.25 -14.56 -11.35
CA ARG A 270 3.49 -14.84 -12.78
C ARG A 270 4.34 -16.09 -12.96
N VAL A 271 4.02 -16.86 -13.99
CA VAL A 271 4.92 -17.90 -14.49
C VAL A 271 6.05 -17.20 -15.23
N ARG A 272 7.27 -17.29 -14.69
CA ARG A 272 8.49 -16.79 -15.30
C ARG A 272 8.90 -17.72 -16.45
N VAL A 273 9.07 -17.19 -17.66
CA VAL A 273 9.39 -17.98 -18.84
C VAL A 273 10.89 -18.14 -19.06
N ASP A 274 11.71 -17.21 -18.56
CA ASP A 274 13.17 -17.35 -18.48
C ASP A 274 13.61 -18.56 -17.63
N GLN A 275 12.83 -18.89 -16.59
CA GLN A 275 13.01 -20.06 -15.72
C GLN A 275 12.42 -21.38 -16.27
N MET A 276 11.84 -21.37 -17.47
CA MET A 276 11.37 -22.60 -18.13
C MET A 276 12.57 -23.43 -18.63
N LYS A 277 12.46 -24.76 -18.60
CA LYS A 277 13.47 -25.64 -19.18
C LYS A 277 13.42 -25.61 -20.70
N LEU A 278 14.59 -25.60 -21.35
CA LEU A 278 14.72 -25.60 -22.80
C LEU A 278 13.97 -26.79 -23.41
N ASN A 279 14.18 -28.02 -22.92
CA ASN A 279 13.48 -29.20 -23.42
C ASN A 279 11.94 -29.09 -23.34
N GLU A 280 11.41 -28.49 -22.27
CA GLU A 280 9.96 -28.28 -22.12
C GLU A 280 9.41 -27.36 -23.21
N PHE A 281 10.12 -26.27 -23.50
CA PHE A 281 9.79 -25.38 -24.62
C PHE A 281 9.95 -26.07 -26.00
N LEU A 282 11.03 -26.83 -26.20
CA LEU A 282 11.25 -27.55 -27.46
C LEU A 282 10.13 -28.56 -27.72
N GLU A 283 9.70 -29.32 -26.70
CA GLU A 283 8.61 -30.29 -26.82
C GLU A 283 7.24 -29.60 -27.01
N MET A 284 6.94 -28.56 -26.22
CA MET A 284 5.66 -27.85 -26.24
C MET A 284 5.42 -27.04 -27.52
N GLU A 285 6.45 -26.37 -28.04
CA GLU A 285 6.34 -25.37 -29.12
C GLU A 285 7.07 -25.76 -30.41
N LEU A 286 8.07 -26.64 -30.37
CA LEU A 286 8.91 -26.98 -31.53
C LEU A 286 8.94 -28.49 -31.84
N GLU A 287 7.95 -29.25 -31.33
CA GLU A 287 7.73 -30.69 -31.61
C GLU A 287 8.89 -31.60 -31.15
N GLY A 288 9.75 -31.11 -30.25
CA GLY A 288 10.96 -31.78 -29.79
C GLY A 288 12.21 -31.52 -30.64
N ARG A 289 12.13 -30.68 -31.71
CA ARG A 289 13.30 -30.34 -32.53
C ARG A 289 14.40 -29.69 -31.69
N GLY A 290 15.60 -30.25 -31.74
CA GLY A 290 16.77 -29.79 -30.97
C GLY A 290 16.88 -30.34 -29.55
N ALA A 291 15.96 -31.20 -29.09
CA ALA A 291 16.03 -31.81 -27.78
C ALA A 291 17.23 -32.78 -27.67
N LEU A 292 18.02 -32.64 -26.62
CA LEU A 292 19.21 -33.45 -26.34
C LEU A 292 19.37 -33.63 -24.82
N ASP A 293 19.88 -34.78 -24.37
CA ASP A 293 20.16 -35.05 -22.94
C ASP A 293 21.02 -33.94 -22.30
N ALA A 294 22.00 -33.38 -23.03
CA ALA A 294 22.86 -32.30 -22.56
C ALA A 294 22.13 -30.95 -22.32
N ASN A 295 20.94 -30.78 -22.89
CA ASN A 295 20.14 -29.55 -22.83
C ASN A 295 18.93 -29.66 -21.89
N GLN A 296 18.73 -30.82 -21.25
CA GLN A 296 17.51 -31.15 -20.51
C GLN A 296 17.20 -30.16 -19.35
N ASP A 297 18.22 -29.69 -18.64
CA ASP A 297 18.11 -28.79 -17.49
C ASP A 297 18.52 -27.34 -17.78
N VAL A 298 18.78 -26.99 -19.04
CA VAL A 298 19.14 -25.62 -19.44
C VAL A 298 17.91 -24.72 -19.34
N LEU A 299 18.01 -23.59 -18.63
CA LEU A 299 16.93 -22.60 -18.56
C LEU A 299 16.90 -21.72 -19.82
N LEU A 300 15.71 -21.29 -20.25
CA LEU A 300 15.55 -20.43 -21.41
C LEU A 300 16.34 -19.11 -21.28
N GLY A 301 16.41 -18.53 -20.08
CA GLY A 301 17.22 -17.34 -19.79
C GLY A 301 18.72 -17.52 -20.04
N GLU A 302 19.27 -18.75 -19.94
CA GLU A 302 20.65 -19.05 -20.34
C GLU A 302 20.75 -19.40 -21.83
N PHE A 303 19.78 -20.13 -22.36
CA PHE A 303 19.73 -20.49 -23.78
C PHE A 303 19.71 -19.27 -24.70
N PHE A 304 18.85 -18.28 -24.44
CA PHE A 304 18.70 -17.10 -25.30
C PHE A 304 19.86 -16.09 -25.21
N LYS A 305 20.82 -16.28 -24.28
CA LYS A 305 22.09 -15.53 -24.28
C LYS A 305 23.02 -16.00 -25.40
N ASP A 306 23.10 -17.31 -25.63
CA ASP A 306 23.87 -17.91 -26.73
C ASP A 306 23.24 -19.24 -27.19
N PRO A 307 22.26 -19.21 -28.11
CA PRO A 307 21.59 -20.41 -28.60
C PRO A 307 22.53 -21.43 -29.26
N LYS A 308 23.64 -20.97 -29.86
CA LYS A 308 24.59 -21.81 -30.60
C LYS A 308 25.41 -22.73 -29.71
N LYS A 309 25.60 -22.34 -28.44
CA LYS A 309 26.25 -23.14 -27.41
C LYS A 309 25.47 -24.42 -27.09
N TYR A 310 24.15 -24.39 -27.22
CA TYR A 310 23.25 -25.47 -26.83
C TYR A 310 22.71 -26.25 -28.03
N ILE A 311 22.37 -25.58 -29.14
CA ILE A 311 22.00 -26.23 -30.41
C ILE A 311 23.18 -26.10 -31.38
N CYS A 312 23.98 -27.19 -31.46
CA CYS A 312 25.17 -27.24 -32.32
C CYS A 312 24.85 -27.38 -33.81
N ASP A 313 23.67 -27.90 -34.17
CA ASP A 313 23.22 -28.01 -35.56
C ASP A 313 22.70 -26.65 -36.04
N ALA A 314 23.46 -26.02 -36.94
CA ALA A 314 23.13 -24.71 -37.49
C ALA A 314 21.90 -24.70 -38.41
N GLY A 315 21.56 -25.84 -39.04
CA GLY A 315 20.36 -25.99 -39.85
C GLY A 315 19.11 -26.03 -38.98
N VAL A 316 19.11 -26.92 -37.98
CA VAL A 316 18.02 -27.05 -37.00
C VAL A 316 17.81 -25.73 -36.25
N LEU A 317 18.88 -25.07 -35.79
CA LEU A 317 18.76 -23.76 -35.13
C LEU A 317 18.22 -22.68 -36.07
N GLY A 318 18.59 -22.70 -37.36
CA GLY A 318 18.06 -21.78 -38.37
C GLY A 318 16.56 -21.96 -38.61
N GLU A 319 16.09 -23.20 -38.74
CA GLU A 319 14.66 -23.52 -38.85
C GLU A 319 13.87 -23.12 -37.59
N MET A 320 14.43 -23.37 -36.40
CA MET A 320 13.86 -22.93 -35.14
C MET A 320 13.73 -21.40 -35.11
N GLN A 321 14.78 -20.66 -35.46
CA GLN A 321 14.80 -19.20 -35.50
C GLN A 321 13.85 -18.60 -36.54
N ALA A 322 13.55 -19.32 -37.63
CA ALA A 322 12.54 -18.91 -38.59
C ALA A 322 11.11 -18.93 -37.99
N SER A 323 10.83 -19.80 -37.01
CA SER A 323 9.51 -20.00 -36.41
C SER A 323 9.00 -18.81 -35.58
N ASP A 324 7.73 -18.44 -35.79
CA ASP A 324 7.03 -17.43 -34.99
C ASP A 324 6.82 -17.83 -33.52
N ARG A 325 6.97 -19.12 -33.20
CA ARG A 325 6.92 -19.61 -31.82
C ARG A 325 8.23 -19.29 -31.09
N TYR A 326 9.37 -19.53 -31.75
CA TYR A 326 10.69 -19.17 -31.26
C TYR A 326 10.82 -17.66 -31.04
N LYS A 327 10.49 -16.85 -32.06
CA LYS A 327 10.55 -15.38 -31.98
C LYS A 327 9.69 -14.79 -30.85
N ARG A 328 8.53 -15.40 -30.57
CA ARG A 328 7.66 -14.99 -29.44
C ARG A 328 8.28 -15.35 -28.09
N MET A 329 8.82 -16.57 -27.95
CA MET A 329 9.47 -16.99 -26.71
C MET A 329 10.74 -16.17 -26.44
N GLU A 330 11.58 -15.97 -27.46
CA GLU A 330 12.79 -15.15 -27.36
C GLU A 330 12.50 -13.74 -26.84
N ARG A 331 11.46 -13.08 -27.39
CA ARG A 331 11.05 -11.75 -26.91
C ARG A 331 10.61 -11.78 -25.45
N ALA A 332 9.79 -12.75 -25.07
CA ALA A 332 9.28 -12.84 -23.69
C ALA A 332 10.41 -13.07 -22.67
N VAL A 333 11.38 -13.94 -22.99
CA VAL A 333 12.56 -14.19 -22.14
C VAL A 333 13.44 -12.94 -22.06
N ARG A 334 13.69 -12.25 -23.18
CA ARG A 334 14.46 -10.99 -23.18
C ARG A 334 13.78 -9.91 -22.36
N ASP A 335 12.47 -9.72 -22.52
CA ASP A 335 11.66 -8.78 -21.72
C ASP A 335 11.77 -9.10 -20.22
N GLU A 336 11.78 -10.38 -19.82
CA GLU A 336 11.95 -10.79 -18.41
C GLU A 336 13.36 -10.56 -17.87
N MET A 337 14.40 -10.79 -18.67
CA MET A 337 15.79 -10.49 -18.30
C MET A 337 16.02 -8.99 -18.13
N ASP A 338 15.45 -8.17 -19.03
CA ASP A 338 15.50 -6.70 -18.93
C ASP A 338 14.75 -6.20 -17.69
N MET A 339 13.59 -6.81 -17.36
CA MET A 339 12.86 -6.55 -16.12
C MET A 339 13.68 -6.89 -14.87
N GLU A 340 14.41 -8.00 -14.86
CA GLU A 340 15.25 -8.37 -13.71
C GLU A 340 16.43 -7.41 -13.55
N GLU A 341 17.05 -6.99 -14.66
CA GLU A 341 18.08 -5.96 -14.64
C GLU A 341 17.57 -4.61 -14.13
N ASP A 342 16.39 -4.18 -14.56
CA ASP A 342 15.79 -2.94 -14.08
C ASP A 342 15.47 -2.99 -12.59
N VAL A 343 14.90 -4.09 -12.09
CA VAL A 343 14.68 -4.29 -10.65
C VAL A 343 16.01 -4.23 -9.88
N ARG A 344 17.08 -4.84 -10.42
CA ARG A 344 18.43 -4.78 -9.85
C ARG A 344 19.01 -3.36 -9.85
N LYS A 345 18.77 -2.56 -10.89
CA LYS A 345 19.14 -1.12 -10.96
C LYS A 345 18.33 -0.29 -9.97
N LEU A 346 17.02 -0.52 -9.88
CA LEU A 346 16.13 0.12 -8.93
C LEU A 346 16.58 -0.13 -7.49
N TYR A 347 16.95 -1.35 -7.12
CA TYR A 347 17.54 -1.65 -5.80
C TYR A 347 18.84 -0.90 -5.53
N LYS A 348 19.78 -0.86 -6.49
CA LYS A 348 21.01 -0.05 -6.36
C LYS A 348 20.73 1.44 -6.13
N ASN A 349 19.60 1.94 -6.65
CA ASN A 349 19.12 3.31 -6.48
C ASN A 349 18.17 3.49 -5.28
N GLY A 350 18.09 2.51 -4.36
CA GLY A 350 17.26 2.60 -3.15
C GLY A 350 15.75 2.40 -3.37
N MET A 351 15.33 1.92 -4.53
CA MET A 351 13.92 1.75 -4.90
C MET A 351 13.42 0.33 -4.63
N TYR A 352 13.31 0.00 -3.35
CA TYR A 352 12.95 -1.35 -2.89
C TYR A 352 11.45 -1.66 -3.00
N TYR A 353 10.60 -0.63 -3.00
CA TYR A 353 9.14 -0.77 -2.94
C TYR A 353 8.42 0.10 -3.97
N LEU A 354 7.16 -0.24 -4.24
CA LEU A 354 6.28 0.45 -5.19
C LEU A 354 6.06 1.93 -4.83
N LEU A 355 6.11 2.27 -3.53
CA LEU A 355 6.16 3.65 -3.02
C LEU A 355 7.35 4.44 -3.60
N ASN A 356 8.54 3.85 -3.59
CA ASN A 356 9.76 4.48 -4.09
C ASN A 356 9.67 4.70 -5.61
N TRP A 357 9.09 3.74 -6.35
CA TRP A 357 8.77 3.92 -7.77
C TRP A 357 7.79 5.07 -8.00
N LEU A 358 6.72 5.17 -7.20
CA LEU A 358 5.75 6.26 -7.31
C LEU A 358 6.41 7.63 -7.12
N ALA A 359 7.28 7.76 -6.12
CA ALA A 359 8.04 8.98 -5.82
C ALA A 359 9.25 9.23 -6.75
N ALA A 360 9.64 8.27 -7.59
CA ALA A 360 10.86 8.35 -8.39
C ALA A 360 10.84 9.53 -9.38
N SER A 361 12.02 10.14 -9.58
CA SER A 361 12.24 11.24 -10.53
C SER A 361 11.99 10.80 -11.97
N ALA A 362 11.77 11.77 -12.86
CA ALA A 362 11.60 11.50 -14.29
C ALA A 362 12.82 10.79 -14.90
N GLU A 363 14.03 11.10 -14.41
CA GLU A 363 15.29 10.48 -14.83
C GLU A 363 15.34 8.99 -14.47
N VAL A 364 15.05 8.61 -13.22
CA VAL A 364 15.02 7.18 -12.83
C VAL A 364 13.86 6.44 -13.51
N LYS A 365 12.71 7.11 -13.73
CA LYS A 365 11.59 6.56 -14.53
C LYS A 365 11.86 6.48 -16.03
N ALA A 366 12.99 7.03 -16.50
CA ALA A 366 13.47 6.93 -17.88
C ALA A 366 14.64 5.93 -18.02
N SER A 367 15.37 5.62 -16.93
CA SER A 367 16.44 4.61 -16.93
C SER A 367 15.94 3.16 -16.90
N VAL A 368 14.63 2.96 -16.81
CA VAL A 368 13.94 1.66 -16.72
C VAL A 368 13.23 1.37 -18.04
N HIS A 369 13.32 0.13 -18.53
CA HIS A 369 12.71 -0.31 -19.78
C HIS A 369 11.19 -0.18 -19.75
N ALA A 370 10.60 0.05 -20.94
CA ALA A 370 9.18 0.32 -21.08
C ALA A 370 8.27 -0.83 -20.59
N VAL A 371 8.75 -2.08 -20.63
CA VAL A 371 8.02 -3.26 -20.13
C VAL A 371 7.93 -3.25 -18.61
N THR A 372 9.05 -3.11 -17.90
CA THR A 372 9.14 -2.98 -16.44
C THR A 372 8.30 -1.81 -15.93
N LYS A 373 8.45 -0.66 -16.60
CA LYS A 373 7.69 0.58 -16.32
C LYS A 373 6.19 0.35 -16.36
N ARG A 374 5.67 -0.29 -17.42
CA ARG A 374 4.24 -0.60 -17.56
C ARG A 374 3.72 -1.46 -16.41
N PHE A 375 4.50 -2.41 -15.91
CA PHE A 375 4.08 -3.27 -14.81
C PHE A 375 4.13 -2.57 -13.45
N LEU A 376 5.14 -1.75 -13.20
CA LEU A 376 5.19 -0.91 -11.99
C LEU A 376 4.05 0.12 -11.97
N ASP A 377 3.75 0.76 -13.10
CA ASP A 377 2.62 1.70 -13.22
C ASP A 377 1.25 0.98 -13.09
N ALA A 378 1.10 -0.23 -13.63
CA ALA A 378 -0.10 -1.04 -13.46
C ALA A 378 -0.29 -1.51 -12.00
N ALA A 379 0.78 -1.94 -11.34
CA ALA A 379 0.76 -2.29 -9.92
C ALA A 379 0.41 -1.08 -9.04
N ALA A 380 0.91 0.11 -9.39
CA ALA A 380 0.57 1.35 -8.69
C ALA A 380 -0.91 1.73 -8.88
N GLU A 381 -1.49 1.51 -10.06
CA GLU A 381 -2.93 1.66 -10.30
C GLU A 381 -3.77 0.59 -9.58
N GLU A 382 -3.26 -0.63 -9.42
CA GLU A 382 -3.88 -1.69 -8.61
C GLU A 382 -3.89 -1.30 -7.12
N ALA A 383 -2.78 -0.80 -6.59
CA ALA A 383 -2.65 -0.26 -5.23
C ALA A 383 -3.54 0.98 -4.96
N ARG A 384 -3.91 1.73 -6.01
CA ARG A 384 -4.92 2.81 -5.91
C ARG A 384 -6.36 2.30 -5.85
N LYS A 385 -6.62 1.09 -6.37
CA LYS A 385 -7.96 0.48 -6.49
C LYS A 385 -8.32 -0.42 -5.31
N THR A 386 -7.36 -0.99 -4.59
CA THR A 386 -7.54 -1.90 -3.43
C THR A 386 -8.12 -1.19 -2.18
N LYS A 387 -9.37 -0.70 -2.28
CA LYS A 387 -10.12 -0.08 -1.18
C LYS A 387 -10.76 -1.12 -0.25
N LYS A 388 -10.13 -1.41 0.89
CA LYS A 388 -10.85 -1.78 2.12
C LYS A 388 -10.12 -1.27 3.36
N SER A 389 -10.63 -0.16 3.91
CA SER A 389 -10.19 0.55 5.12
C SER A 389 -8.71 0.99 5.21
N SER A 390 -8.50 2.26 5.57
CA SER A 390 -7.22 2.84 6.04
C SER A 390 -6.09 3.19 5.07
N ALA A 391 -6.37 3.35 3.77
CA ALA A 391 -5.36 3.89 2.83
C ALA A 391 -4.78 5.25 3.30
N PRO A 392 -3.44 5.45 3.21
CA PRO A 392 -2.79 6.72 3.54
C PRO A 392 -3.33 7.87 2.67
N ARG A 393 -3.57 9.03 3.29
CA ARG A 393 -3.82 10.27 2.53
C ARG A 393 -2.58 11.14 2.56
N TYR A 394 -2.01 11.40 1.38
CA TYR A 394 -1.08 12.51 1.19
C TYR A 394 -1.82 13.83 1.40
N LEU A 395 -1.20 14.75 2.14
CA LEU A 395 -1.79 16.05 2.47
C LEU A 395 -0.91 17.17 1.94
N GLU A 396 -1.28 17.67 0.77
CA GLU A 396 -0.46 18.54 -0.06
C GLU A 396 -0.11 19.89 0.60
N GLY A 397 1.19 20.16 0.67
CA GLY A 397 1.75 21.36 1.28
C GLY A 397 1.51 21.49 2.80
N LEU A 398 1.10 20.43 3.51
CA LEU A 398 1.10 20.46 4.99
C LEU A 398 2.51 20.36 5.57
N TYR A 399 3.43 19.70 4.88
CA TYR A 399 4.84 19.66 5.29
C TYR A 399 5.41 21.08 5.28
N GLU A 400 5.35 21.75 4.12
CA GLU A 400 5.84 23.12 3.94
C GLU A 400 5.13 24.13 4.85
N SER A 401 3.83 23.95 5.15
CA SER A 401 3.12 24.84 6.09
C SER A 401 3.66 24.75 7.53
N VAL A 402 4.01 23.54 7.98
CA VAL A 402 4.57 23.33 9.33
C VAL A 402 6.05 23.71 9.36
N TYR A 403 6.82 23.34 8.33
CA TYR A 403 8.24 23.66 8.21
C TYR A 403 8.47 25.18 8.14
N ASN A 404 7.73 25.89 7.28
CA ASN A 404 7.84 27.34 7.13
C ASN A 404 6.92 28.13 8.07
N ALA A 405 6.56 27.58 9.25
CA ALA A 405 5.76 28.28 10.23
C ALA A 405 6.46 29.57 10.70
N ARG A 406 5.71 30.67 10.78
CA ARG A 406 6.26 32.02 11.04
C ARG A 406 6.46 32.24 12.53
N TRP A 407 7.63 32.73 12.90
CA TRP A 407 7.96 33.14 14.25
C TRP A 407 7.43 34.54 14.58
N HIS A 408 6.94 34.67 15.81
CA HIS A 408 6.67 35.92 16.50
C HIS A 408 7.05 35.75 17.97
N HIS A 409 7.20 36.86 18.69
CA HIS A 409 7.46 36.82 20.13
C HIS A 409 6.79 37.96 20.87
N VAL A 410 6.54 37.75 22.16
CA VAL A 410 5.97 38.75 23.08
C VAL A 410 6.99 39.03 24.17
N VAL A 411 7.34 40.31 24.32
CA VAL A 411 8.24 40.80 25.35
C VAL A 411 7.50 41.61 26.41
N GLU A 412 7.90 41.41 27.65
CA GLU A 412 7.53 42.21 28.80
C GLU A 412 8.36 43.49 28.81
N ILE A 413 7.72 44.66 28.78
CA ILE A 413 8.38 45.96 28.92
C ILE A 413 8.07 46.52 30.33
N PRO A 414 9.10 46.76 31.17
CA PRO A 414 8.91 47.44 32.45
C PRO A 414 8.54 48.92 32.22
N GLY A 415 7.46 49.38 32.86
CA GLY A 415 6.93 50.74 32.71
C GLY A 415 6.35 51.29 34.01
N SER A 416 6.16 52.62 34.08
CA SER A 416 5.80 53.36 35.30
C SER A 416 4.37 53.12 35.80
N GLU A 417 3.43 52.83 34.90
CA GLU A 417 2.02 52.53 35.25
C GLU A 417 1.73 51.01 35.32
N GLY A 418 2.80 50.20 35.31
CA GLY A 418 2.72 48.76 35.28
C GLY A 418 3.29 48.16 33.99
N THR A 419 3.42 46.83 34.01
CA THR A 419 4.14 46.09 32.99
C THR A 419 3.35 45.94 31.68
N GLY A 420 3.89 46.47 30.58
CA GLY A 420 3.35 46.31 29.24
C GLY A 420 3.78 44.99 28.57
N MET A 421 2.99 44.53 27.60
CA MET A 421 3.37 43.44 26.68
C MET A 421 3.46 44.02 25.27
N GLU A 422 4.58 43.79 24.59
CA GLU A 422 4.79 44.17 23.20
C GLU A 422 4.93 42.92 22.33
N VAL A 423 4.17 42.88 21.23
CA VAL A 423 4.25 41.81 20.23
C VAL A 423 5.24 42.24 19.14
N ARG A 424 6.13 41.32 18.74
CA ARG A 424 7.17 41.54 17.73
C ARG A 424 7.16 40.39 16.71
N GLU A 425 7.41 40.71 15.45
CA GLU A 425 7.61 39.70 14.41
C GLU A 425 9.01 39.07 14.49
N GLY A 426 9.13 37.85 13.99
CA GLY A 426 10.39 37.11 13.95
C GLY A 426 10.71 36.31 15.22
N GLU A 427 11.77 35.51 15.12
CA GLU A 427 12.37 34.79 16.26
C GLU A 427 13.02 35.79 17.22
N PRO A 428 12.92 35.62 18.55
CA PRO A 428 13.57 36.54 19.49
C PRO A 428 15.10 36.44 19.38
N PRO A 429 15.85 37.57 19.47
CA PRO A 429 17.32 37.56 19.39
C PRO A 429 18.03 36.69 20.43
N GLN A 430 17.36 36.40 21.56
CA GLN A 430 17.84 35.49 22.60
C GLN A 430 16.65 34.71 23.17
N SER A 431 16.75 33.38 23.23
CA SER A 431 15.81 32.49 23.91
C SER A 431 16.04 32.51 25.44
N TRP A 432 15.26 31.75 26.20
CA TRP A 432 15.52 31.58 27.64
C TRP A 432 16.83 30.84 27.90
N ASN A 433 17.58 31.32 28.89
CA ASN A 433 18.77 30.62 29.38
C ASN A 433 18.35 29.54 30.38
N TYR A 434 19.04 28.40 30.35
CA TYR A 434 18.86 27.31 31.31
C TYR A 434 20.20 26.92 31.93
N LYS A 435 20.17 26.56 33.21
CA LYS A 435 21.29 25.98 33.94
C LYS A 435 20.99 24.53 34.29
N THR A 436 22.01 23.69 34.20
CA THR A 436 21.95 22.29 34.59
C THR A 436 22.04 22.17 36.12
N VAL A 437 21.06 21.51 36.73
CA VAL A 437 20.97 21.30 38.18
C VAL A 437 20.71 19.81 38.43
N GLY A 438 21.78 19.04 38.65
CA GLY A 438 21.70 17.57 38.54
C GLY A 438 21.37 17.17 37.10
N ASP A 439 20.49 16.20 36.91
CA ASP A 439 20.04 15.74 35.59
C ASP A 439 18.89 16.59 35.02
N THR A 440 18.70 17.81 35.54
CA THR A 440 17.53 18.66 35.26
C THR A 440 17.93 20.03 34.71
N LEU A 441 17.06 20.63 33.90
CA LEU A 441 17.23 21.99 33.40
C LEU A 441 16.30 22.95 34.16
N GLU A 442 16.89 23.95 34.81
CA GLU A 442 16.17 25.06 35.44
C GLU A 442 16.40 26.36 34.65
N LYS A 443 15.37 27.21 34.59
CA LYS A 443 15.46 28.54 33.97
C LYS A 443 16.43 29.41 34.76
N ASP A 444 17.38 30.05 34.08
CA ASP A 444 18.37 30.91 34.75
C ASP A 444 17.97 32.39 34.70
N ASP A 445 17.10 32.76 35.65
CA ASP A 445 16.58 34.12 35.80
C ASP A 445 17.57 35.13 36.41
N GLY A 446 18.75 34.67 36.87
CA GLY A 446 19.71 35.50 37.62
C GLY A 446 20.52 36.50 36.79
N VAL A 447 20.51 36.39 35.46
CA VAL A 447 21.44 37.12 34.56
C VAL A 447 20.77 38.31 33.84
N GLN A 448 19.44 38.46 33.92
CA GLN A 448 18.73 39.53 33.21
C GLN A 448 18.85 40.88 33.92
N GLN A 449 19.46 41.86 33.25
CA GLN A 449 19.57 43.23 33.73
C GLN A 449 18.19 43.86 34.02
N SER A 450 18.07 44.52 35.17
CA SER A 450 16.89 45.31 35.54
C SER A 450 16.61 46.39 34.49
N GLY A 451 15.43 46.37 33.88
CA GLY A 451 15.01 47.32 32.85
C GLY A 451 15.03 46.76 31.41
N ALA A 452 15.68 45.62 31.16
CA ALA A 452 15.66 44.98 29.84
C ALA A 452 14.27 44.38 29.52
N ALA A 453 13.89 44.39 28.24
CA ALA A 453 12.67 43.73 27.77
C ALA A 453 12.80 42.20 27.91
N ARG A 454 11.84 41.54 28.57
CA ARG A 454 11.96 40.11 28.91
C ARG A 454 11.08 39.25 28.01
N LEU A 455 11.66 38.23 27.38
CA LEU A 455 10.89 37.26 26.60
C LEU A 455 9.91 36.49 27.49
N ARG A 456 8.62 36.51 27.12
CA ARG A 456 7.54 35.79 27.83
C ARG A 456 6.87 34.71 26.99
N LEU A 457 6.81 34.90 25.68
CA LEU A 457 6.14 33.96 24.79
C LEU A 457 6.80 34.02 23.41
N MET A 458 7.05 32.87 22.81
CA MET A 458 7.24 32.74 21.37
C MET A 458 5.98 32.12 20.76
N VAL A 459 5.66 32.48 19.53
CA VAL A 459 4.51 31.95 18.80
C VAL A 459 4.94 31.51 17.42
N LEU A 460 4.60 30.27 17.07
CA LEU A 460 4.74 29.73 15.73
C LEU A 460 3.37 29.66 15.04
N THR A 461 3.24 30.38 13.92
CA THR A 461 1.98 30.45 13.15
C THR A 461 2.12 29.66 11.84
N SER A 462 1.33 28.60 11.68
CA SER A 462 1.29 27.75 10.47
C SER A 462 0.06 28.07 9.61
N GLU A 463 0.27 28.37 8.32
CA GLU A 463 -0.79 28.80 7.39
C GLU A 463 -1.95 27.79 7.29
N LYS A 464 -1.64 26.50 7.15
CA LYS A 464 -2.63 25.41 7.09
C LYS A 464 -2.88 24.78 8.48
N GLY A 465 -2.41 25.40 9.55
CA GLY A 465 -2.56 24.91 10.93
C GLY A 465 -1.64 23.70 11.23
N TRP A 466 -2.07 22.84 12.16
CA TRP A 466 -1.20 21.84 12.79
C TRP A 466 -1.90 20.47 12.93
N PRO A 467 -1.16 19.35 13.13
CA PRO A 467 -1.74 18.01 13.29
C PRO A 467 -2.89 17.91 14.29
N TYR A 468 -2.84 18.70 15.37
CA TYR A 468 -3.90 18.78 16.38
C TYR A 468 -5.21 19.35 15.81
N SER A 469 -5.16 20.48 15.09
CA SER A 469 -6.35 21.07 14.44
C SER A 469 -6.82 20.24 13.23
N TRP A 470 -5.92 19.55 12.52
CA TRP A 470 -6.29 18.62 11.44
C TRP A 470 -7.04 17.37 11.94
N LYS A 471 -6.82 16.94 13.20
CA LYS A 471 -7.57 15.83 13.81
C LYS A 471 -8.98 16.27 14.19
N TRP A 472 -9.12 17.43 14.82
CA TRP A 472 -10.38 17.94 15.37
C TRP A 472 -10.92 19.11 14.55
N LYS A 473 -11.62 18.80 13.44
CA LYS A 473 -12.18 19.77 12.46
C LYS A 473 -13.05 20.90 13.03
N GLU A 474 -13.46 20.81 14.29
CA GLU A 474 -14.21 21.84 15.01
C GLU A 474 -13.32 23.04 15.41
N ASN A 475 -12.01 22.82 15.62
CA ASN A 475 -11.03 23.87 15.91
C ASN A 475 -10.52 24.54 14.62
N LYS A 476 -11.40 25.20 13.87
CA LYS A 476 -11.11 25.83 12.57
C LYS A 476 -10.10 27.01 12.58
N SER A 477 -9.51 27.35 13.72
CA SER A 477 -8.76 28.61 13.91
C SER A 477 -7.41 28.49 14.65
N THR A 478 -6.99 27.30 15.09
CA THR A 478 -5.71 27.16 15.81
C THR A 478 -4.52 27.05 14.84
N HIS A 479 -4.09 28.21 14.35
CA HIS A 479 -2.87 28.39 13.56
C HIS A 479 -1.62 28.64 14.43
N ASP A 480 -1.82 29.09 15.67
CA ASP A 480 -0.77 29.51 16.58
C ASP A 480 -0.39 28.40 17.58
N CYS A 481 0.92 28.16 17.73
CA CYS A 481 1.52 27.29 18.73
C CYS A 481 2.26 28.14 19.77
N TYR A 482 1.82 28.10 21.03
CA TYR A 482 2.30 28.96 22.12
C TYR A 482 3.48 28.34 22.89
N VAL A 483 4.67 28.92 22.77
CA VAL A 483 5.90 28.41 23.40
C VAL A 483 6.32 29.35 24.53
N ASN A 484 6.14 28.93 25.78
CA ASN A 484 6.70 29.60 26.95
C ASN A 484 8.01 28.90 27.40
N CYS A 485 8.64 29.43 28.45
CA CYS A 485 9.89 28.88 28.97
C CYS A 485 9.80 27.40 29.41
N GLU A 486 8.65 26.87 29.81
CA GLU A 486 8.49 25.45 30.14
C GLU A 486 8.34 24.57 28.90
N VAL A 487 7.72 25.06 27.83
CA VAL A 487 7.68 24.36 26.53
C VAL A 487 9.07 24.30 25.89
N GLU A 488 9.81 25.41 25.91
CA GLU A 488 11.19 25.47 25.43
C GLU A 488 12.10 24.51 26.22
N ARG A 489 11.94 24.44 27.54
CA ARG A 489 12.67 23.52 28.42
C ARG A 489 12.50 22.05 28.02
N VAL A 490 11.28 21.66 27.62
CA VAL A 490 10.99 20.29 27.10
C VAL A 490 11.78 20.03 25.82
N TRP A 491 11.87 21.01 24.91
CA TRP A 491 12.70 20.90 23.71
C TRP A 491 14.19 20.78 24.05
N GLN A 492 14.72 21.57 24.98
CA GLN A 492 16.15 21.49 25.34
C GLN A 492 16.53 20.10 25.91
N ILE A 493 15.63 19.45 26.68
CA ILE A 493 15.84 18.06 27.13
C ILE A 493 15.86 17.09 25.94
N VAL A 494 14.83 17.14 25.08
CA VAL A 494 14.74 16.27 23.89
C VAL A 494 15.91 16.49 22.92
N LYS A 495 16.41 17.72 22.81
CA LYS A 495 17.58 18.07 22.00
C LYS A 495 18.88 17.46 22.55
N GLY A 496 18.98 17.32 23.87
CA GLY A 496 20.03 16.53 24.53
C GLY A 496 19.95 15.06 24.11
N ASP A 497 18.79 14.42 24.26
CA ASP A 497 18.57 13.02 23.86
C ASP A 497 18.91 12.78 22.39
N LEU A 498 18.48 13.69 21.50
CA LEU A 498 18.77 13.62 20.07
C LEU A 498 20.26 13.74 19.77
N SER A 499 20.99 14.54 20.54
CA SER A 499 22.43 14.72 20.35
C SER A 499 23.21 13.46 20.75
N GLU A 500 22.73 12.71 21.75
CA GLU A 500 23.26 11.40 22.13
C GLU A 500 22.88 10.32 21.10
N LEU A 501 21.58 10.19 20.80
CA LEU A 501 21.01 9.22 19.83
C LEU A 501 21.60 9.33 18.42
N LEU A 502 21.98 10.54 17.99
CA LEU A 502 22.47 10.82 16.64
C LEU A 502 24.01 10.95 16.59
N SER A 503 24.72 10.55 17.66
CA SER A 503 26.18 10.56 17.71
C SER A 503 26.79 9.30 17.08
N THR A 504 27.93 9.44 16.39
CA THR A 504 28.61 8.34 15.67
C THR A 504 29.44 7.42 16.56
N HIS A 505 29.63 7.75 17.83
CA HIS A 505 30.35 6.90 18.79
C HIS A 505 29.40 5.88 19.39
N GLY A 506 29.00 4.91 18.56
CA GLY A 506 28.16 3.80 18.96
C GLY A 506 28.78 2.99 20.09
N ARG A 507 28.40 3.28 21.33
CA ARG A 507 28.38 2.27 22.39
C ARG A 507 27.38 1.22 21.94
N THR A 508 27.76 -0.06 21.98
CA THR A 508 26.96 -1.19 21.46
C THR A 508 25.62 -1.39 22.17
N ASP A 509 25.37 -0.64 23.23
CA ASP A 509 24.33 -0.88 24.24
C ASP A 509 23.41 0.36 24.43
N PHE A 510 23.35 1.29 23.46
CA PHE A 510 22.52 2.50 23.58
C PHE A 510 21.04 2.21 23.26
N GLU A 511 20.22 2.01 24.29
CA GLU A 511 18.75 2.05 24.19
C GLU A 511 18.29 3.53 24.06
N PRO A 512 17.48 3.91 23.04
CA PRO A 512 16.97 5.28 22.92
C PRO A 512 16.11 5.68 24.13
N ASN A 513 16.46 6.78 24.80
CA ASN A 513 15.72 7.28 25.94
C ASN A 513 14.28 7.70 25.54
N TRP A 514 13.28 6.94 26.00
CA TRP A 514 11.87 7.29 25.81
C TRP A 514 11.46 8.33 26.86
N ARG A 515 10.99 9.50 26.43
CA ARG A 515 10.55 10.58 27.33
C ARG A 515 9.05 10.51 27.62
N LEU A 516 8.66 10.77 28.86
CA LEU A 516 7.25 10.85 29.30
C LEU A 516 6.95 12.25 29.82
N LEU A 517 6.19 13.03 29.05
CA LEU A 517 5.83 14.40 29.38
C LEU A 517 4.62 14.44 30.32
N ILE A 518 4.88 14.68 31.60
CA ILE A 518 3.88 14.81 32.66
C ILE A 518 3.64 16.30 32.93
N GLY A 519 2.40 16.66 33.23
CA GLY A 519 2.03 18.03 33.60
C GLY A 519 0.52 18.18 33.71
N THR A 520 0.05 19.31 34.19
CA THR A 520 -1.37 19.57 34.46
C THR A 520 -2.24 19.36 33.20
N PRO A 521 -3.50 18.92 33.34
CA PRO A 521 -4.47 18.83 32.25
C PRO A 521 -4.72 20.20 31.61
N GLY A 522 -4.84 20.25 30.28
CA GLY A 522 -5.27 21.48 29.58
C GLY A 522 -4.22 22.60 29.43
N ILE A 523 -2.99 22.44 29.93
CA ILE A 523 -1.91 23.44 29.80
C ILE A 523 -1.21 23.48 28.43
N GLY A 524 -1.75 22.78 27.43
CA GLY A 524 -1.18 22.79 26.07
C GLY A 524 -0.11 21.73 25.79
N LYS A 525 0.08 20.68 26.60
CA LYS A 525 1.10 19.62 26.31
C LYS A 525 1.10 19.12 24.86
N SER A 526 -0.07 18.83 24.27
CA SER A 526 -0.18 18.43 22.85
C SER A 526 -0.30 19.63 21.90
N MET A 527 -1.05 20.68 22.26
CA MET A 527 -1.28 21.85 21.39
C MET A 527 -0.10 22.82 21.32
N ASN A 528 0.88 22.72 22.21
CA ASN A 528 2.04 23.59 22.30
C ASN A 528 3.32 22.75 22.27
N ALA A 529 3.61 21.98 23.32
CA ALA A 529 4.89 21.24 23.39
C ALA A 529 5.03 20.19 22.29
N GLY A 530 4.00 19.37 22.04
CA GLY A 530 4.01 18.41 20.92
C GLY A 530 4.20 19.09 19.56
N LEU A 531 3.53 20.22 19.31
CA LEU A 531 3.65 20.95 18.03
C LEU A 531 5.02 21.63 17.89
N TYR A 532 5.56 22.17 18.97
CA TYR A 532 6.88 22.79 18.99
C TYR A 532 8.00 21.76 18.78
N LEU A 533 7.90 20.61 19.43
CA LEU A 533 8.80 19.48 19.21
C LEU A 533 8.73 19.01 17.75
N LEU A 534 7.54 18.91 17.16
CA LEU A 534 7.39 18.59 15.74
C LEU A 534 8.13 19.61 14.86
N TYR A 535 7.88 20.91 15.06
CA TYR A 535 8.56 21.97 14.31
C TYR A 535 10.08 21.84 14.39
N GLN A 536 10.61 21.66 15.60
CA GLN A 536 12.05 21.54 15.85
C GLN A 536 12.66 20.26 15.25
N LEU A 537 12.00 19.11 15.38
CA LEU A 537 12.45 17.83 14.79
C LEU A 537 12.51 17.86 13.26
N LEU A 538 11.61 18.62 12.62
CA LEU A 538 11.64 18.85 11.17
C LEU A 538 12.86 19.68 10.73
N HIS A 539 13.37 20.57 11.59
CA HIS A 539 14.58 21.37 11.36
C HIS A 539 15.89 20.67 11.77
N CYS A 540 15.83 19.50 12.42
CA CYS A 540 17.01 18.66 12.59
C CYS A 540 17.60 18.21 11.24
N ASP A 541 18.87 17.82 11.25
CA ASP A 541 19.55 17.19 10.11
C ASP A 541 18.75 15.98 9.55
N VAL A 542 18.56 15.94 8.24
CA VAL A 542 17.80 14.90 7.53
C VAL A 542 18.59 13.59 7.39
N GLU A 543 19.91 13.63 7.34
CA GLU A 543 20.75 12.41 7.29
C GLU A 543 20.68 11.64 8.60
N LYS A 544 20.45 12.35 9.70
CA LYS A 544 20.38 11.81 11.06
C LYS A 544 18.95 11.45 11.46
N LEU A 545 17.97 12.29 11.08
CA LEU A 545 16.56 12.11 11.39
C LEU A 545 15.71 12.36 10.14
N GLN A 546 15.25 11.29 9.52
CA GLN A 546 14.52 11.31 8.25
C GLN A 546 13.00 11.45 8.43
N VAL A 547 12.45 10.97 9.55
CA VAL A 547 10.99 10.85 9.74
C VAL A 547 10.54 11.36 11.12
N VAL A 548 9.41 12.07 11.16
CA VAL A 548 8.74 12.44 12.42
C VAL A 548 7.30 11.95 12.40
N ALA A 549 6.93 11.06 13.32
CA ALA A 549 5.59 10.48 13.42
C ALA A 549 4.81 11.09 14.60
N TYR A 550 3.77 11.88 14.30
CA TYR A 550 2.85 12.40 15.32
C TYR A 550 1.59 11.54 15.38
N SER A 551 1.42 10.77 16.46
CA SER A 551 0.27 9.88 16.67
C SER A 551 -0.62 10.35 17.81
N PHE A 552 -1.93 10.30 17.60
CA PHE A 552 -2.97 10.69 18.55
C PHE A 552 -3.79 9.46 18.97
N GLY A 553 -3.37 8.81 20.06
CA GLY A 553 -4.01 7.64 20.67
C GLY A 553 -3.89 6.34 19.85
N GLY A 554 -3.10 6.35 18.78
CA GLY A 554 -3.00 5.26 17.82
C GLY A 554 -4.18 5.21 16.85
N SER A 555 -5.20 6.07 17.00
CA SER A 555 -6.35 6.14 16.09
C SER A 555 -6.10 7.02 14.86
N THR A 556 -5.16 7.96 14.94
CA THR A 556 -4.73 8.79 13.80
C THR A 556 -3.25 9.11 13.96
N MET A 557 -2.47 8.88 12.90
CA MET A 557 -1.05 9.22 12.85
C MET A 557 -0.74 10.05 11.61
N TYR A 558 0.07 11.09 11.78
CA TYR A 558 0.65 11.88 10.70
C TYR A 558 2.15 11.60 10.66
N VAL A 559 2.61 11.04 9.55
CA VAL A 559 4.04 10.83 9.29
C VAL A 559 4.53 11.97 8.43
N PHE A 560 5.52 12.70 8.93
CA PHE A 560 6.27 13.71 8.20
C PHE A 560 7.55 13.07 7.70
N ASP A 561 7.64 12.85 6.39
CA ASP A 561 8.85 12.38 5.74
C ASP A 561 9.66 13.59 5.27
N LYS A 562 10.86 13.76 5.82
CA LYS A 562 11.75 14.89 5.53
C LYS A 562 12.57 14.67 4.27
N THR A 563 12.69 13.44 3.78
CA THR A 563 13.44 13.09 2.56
C THR A 563 12.68 13.51 1.30
N ILE A 564 11.36 13.28 1.29
CA ILE A 564 10.45 13.67 0.19
C ILE A 564 9.56 14.87 0.53
N LYS A 565 9.74 15.47 1.71
CA LYS A 565 8.96 16.62 2.23
C LYS A 565 7.44 16.42 2.18
N ALA A 566 6.97 15.25 2.62
CA ALA A 566 5.57 14.85 2.54
C ALA A 566 4.92 14.64 3.92
N VAL A 567 3.60 14.83 4.00
CA VAL A 567 2.78 14.43 5.16
C VAL A 567 1.79 13.37 4.75
N THR A 568 1.85 12.23 5.44
CA THR A 568 1.00 11.06 5.20
C THR A 568 0.13 10.78 6.41
N LYS A 569 -1.20 10.81 6.23
CA LYS A 569 -2.17 10.53 7.30
C LYS A 569 -2.65 9.09 7.26
N TYR A 570 -2.37 8.36 8.33
CA TYR A 570 -2.89 7.03 8.63
C TYR A 570 -4.07 7.13 9.61
N VAL A 571 -5.10 6.31 9.39
CA VAL A 571 -6.31 6.30 10.22
C VAL A 571 -6.60 4.88 10.67
N GLY A 572 -6.66 4.66 11.98
CA GLY A 572 -6.78 3.35 12.61
C GLY A 572 -5.45 2.81 13.16
N ARG A 573 -5.57 2.01 14.23
CA ARG A 573 -4.43 1.43 14.97
C ARG A 573 -3.62 0.44 14.13
N GLY A 574 -4.29 -0.37 13.30
CA GLY A 574 -3.63 -1.30 12.38
C GLY A 574 -2.77 -0.57 11.35
N ALA A 575 -3.35 0.37 10.60
CA ALA A 575 -2.64 1.17 9.61
C ALA A 575 -1.47 1.97 10.18
N SER A 576 -1.68 2.61 11.34
CA SER A 576 -0.62 3.38 12.00
C SER A 576 0.52 2.48 12.48
N ARG A 577 0.20 1.27 12.97
CA ARG A 577 1.20 0.26 13.36
C ARG A 577 1.97 -0.23 12.13
N ASN A 578 1.28 -0.63 11.06
CA ASN A 578 1.91 -1.16 9.85
C ASN A 578 2.88 -0.14 9.24
N ALA A 579 2.46 1.13 9.14
CA ALA A 579 3.33 2.20 8.68
C ALA A 579 4.64 2.32 9.48
N LEU A 580 4.63 2.08 10.79
CA LEU A 580 5.86 2.07 11.60
C LEU A 580 6.72 0.81 11.34
N TYR A 581 6.12 -0.34 11.04
CA TYR A 581 6.87 -1.51 10.56
C TYR A 581 7.49 -1.26 9.19
N ASP A 582 6.75 -0.65 8.26
CA ASP A 582 7.21 -0.33 6.90
C ASP A 582 8.40 0.65 6.95
N LEU A 583 8.29 1.72 7.74
CA LEU A 583 9.36 2.71 7.94
C LEU A 583 10.61 2.11 8.61
N ARG A 584 10.45 1.13 9.52
CA ARG A 584 11.58 0.40 10.10
C ARG A 584 12.20 -0.59 9.10
N ALA A 585 11.39 -1.25 8.27
CA ALA A 585 11.87 -2.16 7.22
C ALA A 585 12.63 -1.41 6.10
N LEU A 586 12.35 -0.11 5.93
CA LEU A 586 13.11 0.84 5.12
C LEU A 586 14.40 1.34 5.81
N GLU A 587 14.74 0.84 7.01
CA GLU A 587 15.86 1.28 7.86
C GLU A 587 15.87 2.80 8.16
N MET A 588 14.71 3.45 8.07
CA MET A 588 14.63 4.90 8.26
C MET A 588 14.83 5.27 9.73
N LYS A 589 15.59 6.35 9.97
CA LYS A 589 15.75 6.93 11.31
C LYS A 589 14.65 7.94 11.59
N GLY A 590 13.94 7.78 12.69
CA GLY A 590 12.81 8.63 13.01
C GLY A 590 12.60 8.92 14.49
N TYR A 591 11.60 9.78 14.75
CA TYR A 591 11.20 10.18 16.09
C TYR A 591 9.67 10.15 16.22
N VAL A 592 9.16 9.65 17.34
CA VAL A 592 7.72 9.52 17.60
C VAL A 592 7.24 10.52 18.65
N ILE A 593 6.22 11.31 18.31
CA ILE A 593 5.44 12.10 19.27
C ILE A 593 4.10 11.40 19.48
N TYR A 594 3.88 10.86 20.68
CA TYR A 594 2.66 10.10 20.99
C TYR A 594 1.74 10.80 21.98
N ASP A 595 0.67 11.42 21.50
CA ASP A 595 -0.41 11.99 22.32
C ASP A 595 -1.39 10.89 22.75
N VAL A 596 -1.48 10.61 24.05
CA VAL A 596 -2.19 9.43 24.58
C VAL A 596 -3.69 9.68 24.75
N THR A 597 -4.55 9.37 23.77
CA THR A 597 -6.01 9.65 23.91
C THR A 597 -6.89 8.51 24.45
N GLU A 598 -6.40 7.26 24.53
CA GLU A 598 -7.18 6.07 24.94
C GLU A 598 -6.61 5.37 26.19
N LYS A 599 -7.42 4.55 26.89
CA LYS A 599 -6.90 3.56 27.87
C LYS A 599 -6.30 2.39 27.09
N GLY A 600 -5.01 2.08 27.24
CA GLY A 600 -4.39 1.00 26.46
C GLY A 600 -2.93 0.69 26.81
N LYS A 601 -2.45 -0.51 26.46
CA LYS A 601 -1.06 -0.92 26.69
C LYS A 601 -0.09 -0.09 25.82
N PRO A 602 1.07 0.33 26.35
CA PRO A 602 2.02 1.20 25.66
C PRO A 602 2.72 0.52 24.47
N ALA A 603 3.34 -0.65 24.71
CA ALA A 603 4.43 -1.14 23.89
C ALA A 603 4.03 -1.94 22.63
N SER A 604 2.94 -2.72 22.63
CA SER A 604 2.72 -3.74 21.58
C SER A 604 2.44 -3.21 20.17
N TRP A 605 2.08 -1.94 20.04
CA TRP A 605 1.86 -1.27 18.75
C TRP A 605 3.00 -0.32 18.35
N LEU A 606 3.92 -0.02 19.29
CA LEU A 606 5.12 0.81 19.11
C LEU A 606 6.42 -0.01 19.13
N ALA A 607 6.34 -1.34 19.24
CA ALA A 607 7.47 -2.25 19.13
C ALA A 607 8.37 -2.10 17.87
N PRO A 608 7.91 -1.52 16.73
CA PRO A 608 8.83 -1.14 15.63
C PRO A 608 9.82 -0.04 15.99
N CYS A 609 9.52 0.79 16.99
CA CYS A 609 10.22 2.04 17.29
C CYS A 609 11.31 1.89 18.37
N ASN A 610 11.77 0.67 18.65
CA ASN A 610 12.79 0.43 19.67
C ASN A 610 14.14 1.11 19.36
N GLU A 611 14.41 1.43 18.10
CA GLU A 611 15.60 2.16 17.62
C GLU A 611 15.33 3.66 17.39
N TRP A 612 14.12 4.13 17.65
CA TRP A 612 13.69 5.52 17.41
C TRP A 612 13.57 6.27 18.73
N GLY A 613 13.89 7.57 18.71
CA GLY A 613 13.56 8.45 19.84
C GLY A 613 12.04 8.62 19.96
N MET A 614 11.53 8.72 21.19
CA MET A 614 10.10 8.91 21.42
C MET A 614 9.82 9.82 22.60
N ILE A 615 8.81 10.69 22.45
CA ILE A 615 8.15 11.37 23.56
C ILE A 615 6.65 11.05 23.64
N VAL A 616 6.22 10.64 24.83
CA VAL A 616 4.82 10.39 25.16
C VAL A 616 4.22 11.65 25.79
N VAL A 617 3.34 12.31 25.05
CA VAL A 617 2.60 13.50 25.46
C VAL A 617 1.30 13.04 26.13
N ALA A 618 1.33 12.92 27.45
CA ALA A 618 0.29 12.15 28.14
C ALA A 618 -0.99 12.95 28.50
N SER A 619 -2.14 12.29 28.32
CA SER A 619 -3.47 12.73 28.76
C SER A 619 -3.63 12.56 30.29
N PRO A 620 -4.59 13.24 30.97
CA PRO A 620 -4.69 13.29 32.44
C PRO A 620 -4.82 11.96 33.18
N LYS A 621 -5.15 10.86 32.49
CA LYS A 621 -5.56 9.59 33.08
C LYS A 621 -4.37 8.72 33.51
N VAL A 622 -3.96 8.93 34.76
CA VAL A 622 -3.39 7.96 35.72
C VAL A 622 -2.94 6.61 35.15
N GLY A 623 -3.87 5.69 34.87
CA GLY A 623 -3.58 4.27 34.63
C GLY A 623 -2.81 3.95 33.34
N ASN A 624 -2.42 4.98 32.60
CA ASN A 624 -1.48 4.91 31.49
C ASN A 624 -0.03 5.16 31.95
N TYR A 625 0.24 6.06 32.92
CA TYR A 625 1.58 6.52 33.27
C TYR A 625 2.46 5.45 33.91
N ASP A 626 1.99 4.77 34.96
CA ASP A 626 2.80 3.75 35.66
C ASP A 626 3.21 2.60 34.72
N LYS A 627 2.41 2.32 33.68
CA LYS A 627 2.74 1.32 32.64
C LYS A 627 3.85 1.80 31.70
N TRP A 628 3.90 3.09 31.37
CA TRP A 628 5.02 3.65 30.60
C TRP A 628 6.32 3.64 31.41
N GLU A 629 6.26 4.04 32.68
CA GLU A 629 7.42 4.04 33.58
C GLU A 629 7.96 2.61 33.79
N THR A 630 7.09 1.64 34.13
CA THR A 630 7.53 0.27 34.49
C THR A 630 7.82 -0.63 33.31
N GLN A 631 7.07 -0.54 32.19
CA GLN A 631 7.22 -1.47 31.05
C GLN A 631 8.19 -0.96 29.97
N ALA A 632 8.52 0.34 29.99
CA ALA A 632 9.27 0.98 28.92
C ALA A 632 10.40 1.89 29.42
N ARG A 633 10.73 1.84 30.72
CA ARG A 633 11.83 2.61 31.36
C ARG A 633 11.81 4.12 31.05
N ALA A 634 10.63 4.68 30.74
CA ALA A 634 10.55 6.02 30.18
C ALA A 634 10.90 7.10 31.22
N GLU A 635 11.90 7.93 30.91
CA GLU A 635 12.32 9.04 31.76
C GLU A 635 11.32 10.19 31.74
N ARG A 636 11.09 10.80 32.90
CA ARG A 636 10.02 11.79 33.07
C ARG A 636 10.51 13.20 32.75
N ILE A 637 9.66 13.99 32.09
CA ILE A 637 9.80 15.44 31.99
C ILE A 637 8.58 16.06 32.66
N ILE A 638 8.78 16.90 33.68
CA ILE A 638 7.69 17.56 34.41
C ILE A 638 7.52 18.99 33.90
N MET A 639 6.43 19.24 33.19
CA MET A 639 6.06 20.55 32.67
C MET A 639 5.11 21.26 33.65
N ASN A 640 5.56 22.39 34.19
CA ASN A 640 4.72 23.24 35.04
C ASN A 640 3.58 23.89 34.24
N CYS A 641 2.56 24.40 34.94
CA CYS A 641 1.64 25.35 34.33
C CYS A 641 2.38 26.66 33.95
N PRO A 642 1.92 27.39 32.92
CA PRO A 642 2.35 28.76 32.64
C PRO A 642 2.28 29.68 33.87
N ASP A 643 3.14 30.69 33.92
CA ASP A 643 3.07 31.75 34.95
C ASP A 643 2.01 32.83 34.60
N GLU A 644 1.74 33.75 35.52
CA GLU A 644 0.77 34.85 35.30
C GLU A 644 1.11 35.70 34.06
N MET A 645 2.40 35.92 33.81
CA MET A 645 2.91 36.77 32.75
C MET A 645 2.98 36.05 31.40
N ASP A 646 3.21 34.73 31.39
CA ASP A 646 3.02 33.87 30.21
C ASP A 646 1.57 33.95 29.73
N VAL A 647 0.60 33.83 30.64
CA VAL A 647 -0.84 33.95 30.31
C VAL A 647 -1.18 35.37 29.84
N LYS A 648 -0.63 36.41 30.49
CA LYS A 648 -0.79 37.80 30.05
C LYS A 648 -0.20 38.04 28.65
N ALA A 649 0.92 37.41 28.32
CA ALA A 649 1.51 37.46 26.98
C ALA A 649 0.63 36.73 25.95
N MET A 650 -0.02 35.62 26.31
CA MET A 650 -1.01 34.95 25.46
C MET A 650 -2.24 35.85 25.19
N CYS A 651 -2.75 36.57 26.21
CA CYS A 651 -3.80 37.58 26.02
C CYS A 651 -3.37 38.67 25.04
N ALA A 652 -2.16 39.21 25.19
CA ALA A 652 -1.62 40.24 24.31
C ALA A 652 -1.51 39.74 22.86
N TRP A 653 -1.02 38.52 22.64
CA TRP A 653 -0.99 37.90 21.31
C TRP A 653 -2.39 37.68 20.71
N MET A 654 -3.33 37.13 21.47
CA MET A 654 -4.70 36.87 21.03
C MET A 654 -5.48 38.15 20.67
N LYS A 655 -5.03 39.30 21.16
CA LYS A 655 -5.62 40.63 20.96
C LYS A 655 -4.62 41.62 20.34
N ARG A 656 -3.59 41.13 19.64
CA ARG A 656 -2.54 41.94 19.01
C ARG A 656 -3.07 42.93 17.97
N ASP A 657 -4.10 42.51 17.22
CA ASP A 657 -4.75 43.26 16.15
C ASP A 657 -5.87 44.21 16.67
N GLU A 658 -6.02 44.29 18.00
CA GLU A 658 -7.09 45.01 18.71
C GLU A 658 -6.50 46.14 19.58
N THR A 659 -7.35 47.07 20.03
CA THR A 659 -6.90 48.22 20.84
C THR A 659 -6.36 47.81 22.22
N LYS A 660 -5.54 48.67 22.84
CA LYS A 660 -4.94 48.41 24.17
C LYS A 660 -6.01 48.20 25.25
N GLU A 661 -7.16 48.85 25.13
CA GLU A 661 -8.31 48.69 26.03
C GLU A 661 -8.88 47.28 25.94
N LYS A 662 -9.05 46.73 24.73
CA LYS A 662 -9.50 45.35 24.52
C LYS A 662 -8.48 44.31 24.99
N GLN A 663 -7.18 44.61 24.86
CA GLN A 663 -6.11 43.78 25.45
C GLN A 663 -6.21 43.76 26.99
N ALA A 664 -6.43 44.92 27.61
CA ALA A 664 -6.60 45.05 29.06
C ALA A 664 -7.89 44.38 29.57
N GLU A 665 -9.00 44.50 28.85
CA GLU A 665 -10.27 43.82 29.13
C GLU A 665 -10.11 42.30 29.08
N CYS A 666 -9.49 41.77 28.01
CA CYS A 666 -9.19 40.35 27.87
C CYS A 666 -8.30 39.85 29.00
N TRP A 667 -7.27 40.62 29.40
CA TRP A 667 -6.43 40.28 30.53
C TRP A 667 -7.21 40.25 31.86
N LYS A 668 -8.08 41.24 32.10
CA LYS A 668 -8.92 41.30 33.29
C LYS A 668 -9.82 40.06 33.41
N GLU A 669 -10.55 39.73 32.34
CA GLU A 669 -11.43 38.56 32.28
C GLU A 669 -10.66 37.24 32.51
N VAL A 670 -9.51 37.09 31.85
CA VAL A 670 -8.66 35.89 32.00
C VAL A 670 -8.06 35.78 33.39
N LYS A 671 -7.67 36.90 34.02
CA LYS A 671 -7.16 36.93 35.40
C LYS A 671 -8.24 36.51 36.41
N GLU A 672 -9.45 37.06 36.32
CA GLU A 672 -10.59 36.65 37.17
C GLU A 672 -10.94 35.16 37.03
N ARG A 673 -10.79 34.58 35.82
CA ARG A 673 -10.93 33.13 35.61
C ARG A 673 -9.77 32.34 36.23
N MET A 674 -8.54 32.81 36.02
CA MET A 674 -7.32 32.19 36.54
C MET A 674 -7.32 32.09 38.07
N ASP A 675 -7.87 33.09 38.76
CA ASP A 675 -8.05 33.06 40.22
C ASP A 675 -8.94 31.89 40.70
N LYS A 676 -9.88 31.42 39.87
CA LYS A 676 -10.76 30.27 40.20
C LYS A 676 -10.22 28.93 39.71
N VAL A 677 -9.76 28.84 38.46
CA VAL A 677 -9.40 27.56 37.80
C VAL A 677 -7.91 27.38 37.51
N GLY A 678 -7.06 28.32 37.95
CA GLY A 678 -5.62 28.31 37.74
C GLY A 678 -5.18 28.75 36.33
N PRO A 679 -3.86 28.89 36.09
CA PRO A 679 -3.30 29.25 34.79
C PRO A 679 -3.35 28.06 33.81
N ILE A 680 -4.56 27.69 33.39
CA ILE A 680 -4.81 26.59 32.47
C ILE A 680 -5.52 27.12 31.21
N PRO A 681 -4.77 27.36 30.11
CA PRO A 681 -5.27 27.86 28.83
C PRO A 681 -6.59 27.23 28.35
N ARG A 682 -6.78 25.91 28.50
CA ARG A 682 -8.01 25.20 28.13
C ARG A 682 -9.28 25.78 28.76
N TYR A 683 -9.19 26.32 29.97
CA TYR A 683 -10.34 26.78 30.75
C TYR A 683 -10.43 28.30 30.81
N ILE A 684 -9.31 29.03 30.87
CA ILE A 684 -9.33 30.49 31.06
C ILE A 684 -9.69 31.28 29.79
N PHE A 685 -9.40 30.76 28.60
CA PHE A 685 -9.66 31.45 27.32
C PHE A 685 -11.03 31.15 26.69
N ASP A 686 -11.85 30.30 27.32
CA ASP A 686 -13.14 29.87 26.78
C ASP A 686 -14.20 29.90 27.89
N ALA A 687 -15.18 30.79 27.76
CA ALA A 687 -16.22 31.01 28.77
C ALA A 687 -17.03 29.74 29.09
N ASN A 688 -17.34 28.93 28.08
CA ASN A 688 -18.13 27.70 28.26
C ASN A 688 -17.31 26.62 28.98
N LYS A 689 -16.03 26.47 28.60
CA LYS A 689 -15.11 25.55 29.28
C LYS A 689 -14.80 26.01 30.70
N PHE A 690 -14.71 27.33 30.94
CA PHE A 690 -14.58 27.93 32.27
C PHE A 690 -15.77 27.58 33.17
N ILE A 691 -17.00 27.83 32.71
CA ILE A 691 -18.23 27.56 33.46
C ILE A 691 -18.32 26.07 33.79
N ALA A 692 -18.17 25.20 32.79
CA ALA A 692 -18.25 23.75 32.98
C ALA A 692 -17.17 23.22 33.93
N HIS A 693 -15.94 23.75 33.88
CA HIS A 693 -14.89 23.32 34.80
C HIS A 693 -15.06 23.89 36.21
N SER A 694 -15.57 25.12 36.34
CA SER A 694 -15.88 25.73 37.64
C SER A 694 -16.97 24.94 38.37
N ALA A 695 -18.08 24.60 37.70
CA ALA A 695 -19.09 23.70 38.26
C ALA A 695 -18.48 22.35 38.66
N ALA A 696 -17.66 21.75 37.79
CA ALA A 696 -17.00 20.49 38.08
C ALA A 696 -15.99 20.56 39.24
N ILE A 697 -15.48 21.75 39.60
CA ILE A 697 -14.65 22.02 40.78
C ILE A 697 -15.53 22.10 42.04
N GLU A 698 -16.67 22.78 42.01
CA GLU A 698 -17.61 22.82 43.13
C GLU A 698 -18.16 21.40 43.43
N ASP A 699 -18.58 20.65 42.40
CA ASP A 699 -18.97 19.22 42.52
C ASP A 699 -17.87 18.38 43.18
N ALA A 700 -16.60 18.70 42.91
CA ALA A 700 -15.47 17.98 43.45
C ALA A 700 -15.18 18.34 44.89
N LEU A 701 -15.38 19.61 45.29
CA LEU A 701 -15.28 20.07 46.68
C LEU A 701 -16.40 19.45 47.54
N ASP A 702 -17.65 19.46 47.06
CA ASP A 702 -18.79 18.83 47.73
C ASP A 702 -18.66 17.30 47.83
N GLY A 703 -17.90 16.69 46.92
CA GLY A 703 -17.52 15.28 46.95
C GLY A 703 -16.47 14.92 48.02
N VAL A 704 -15.75 15.88 48.60
CA VAL A 704 -14.70 15.62 49.61
C VAL A 704 -15.30 15.43 51.01
N LYS A 705 -16.02 14.31 51.21
CA LYS A 705 -16.81 14.06 52.43
C LYS A 705 -16.10 13.28 53.56
N SER A 706 -14.79 13.07 53.51
CA SER A 706 -14.10 12.24 54.53
C SER A 706 -12.66 12.64 54.83
N ARG A 707 -12.13 12.07 55.93
CA ARG A 707 -10.75 12.18 56.43
C ARG A 707 -9.69 11.61 55.45
N ASP A 708 -10.11 10.81 54.46
CA ASP A 708 -9.23 10.38 53.38
C ASP A 708 -9.07 11.46 52.30
N GLY A 709 -10.02 12.40 52.20
CA GLY A 709 -9.92 13.58 51.36
C GLY A 709 -8.76 14.50 51.77
N GLU A 710 -8.51 14.68 53.06
CA GLU A 710 -7.39 15.49 53.59
C GLU A 710 -6.05 15.02 53.02
N LYS A 711 -5.84 13.70 52.96
CA LYS A 711 -4.61 13.08 52.45
C LYS A 711 -4.29 13.51 51.01
N HIS A 712 -5.28 13.89 50.19
CA HIS A 712 -5.05 14.37 48.82
C HIS A 712 -4.43 15.78 48.74
N PHE A 713 -4.39 16.53 49.85
CA PHE A 713 -3.92 17.93 49.91
C PHE A 713 -2.79 18.18 50.91
N ILE A 714 -2.31 17.16 51.64
CA ILE A 714 -1.18 17.31 52.57
C ILE A 714 0.12 17.51 51.76
N PRO A 715 0.91 18.59 51.98
CA PRO A 715 2.14 18.88 51.22
C PRO A 715 3.34 17.93 51.45
N ARG A 716 3.15 16.74 52.01
CA ARG A 716 4.24 15.80 52.37
C ARG A 716 3.99 14.39 51.81
N GLY A 717 4.66 14.10 50.69
CA GLY A 717 5.07 12.74 50.32
C GLY A 717 4.12 11.92 49.43
N VAL A 718 4.67 11.52 48.28
CA VAL A 718 4.33 10.28 47.51
C VAL A 718 2.99 10.23 46.74
N ARG A 719 3.10 10.41 45.40
CA ARG A 719 2.26 9.82 44.33
C ARG A 719 0.71 9.89 44.46
N LEU A 720 0.12 11.05 44.70
CA LEU A 720 -1.36 11.21 44.78
C LEU A 720 -2.08 11.65 43.49
N TRP A 721 -1.36 12.15 42.47
CA TRP A 721 -1.96 12.47 41.15
C TRP A 721 -2.55 11.23 40.45
N TYR A 722 -2.12 10.03 40.88
CA TYR A 722 -2.44 8.73 40.31
C TYR A 722 -3.70 8.07 40.89
N SER A 723 -4.79 8.84 41.11
CA SER A 723 -6.11 8.28 41.41
C SER A 723 -7.17 8.80 40.42
N GLU A 724 -8.17 7.98 40.08
CA GLU A 724 -9.33 8.40 39.24
C GLU A 724 -10.31 9.31 40.03
N ASN A 725 -9.86 9.93 41.12
CA ASN A 725 -10.66 10.69 42.08
C ASN A 725 -10.94 12.14 41.62
N ALA A 726 -12.00 12.73 42.18
CA ALA A 726 -12.41 14.12 41.92
C ALA A 726 -11.32 15.16 42.21
N SER A 727 -10.35 14.84 43.07
CA SER A 727 -9.19 15.67 43.42
C SER A 727 -8.36 16.12 42.22
N GLN A 728 -8.31 15.36 41.11
CA GLN A 728 -7.61 15.79 39.88
C GLN A 728 -8.14 17.10 39.28
N LYS A 729 -9.37 17.51 39.60
CA LYS A 729 -9.93 18.80 39.19
C LYS A 729 -9.50 19.97 40.09
N LEU A 730 -8.97 19.67 41.27
CA LEU A 730 -8.66 20.62 42.35
C LEU A 730 -7.16 20.90 42.49
N VAL A 731 -6.30 20.08 41.87
CA VAL A 731 -4.85 20.22 41.93
C VAL A 731 -4.20 20.45 40.57
N ARG A 732 -3.02 21.06 40.58
CA ARG A 732 -2.08 21.17 39.48
C ARG A 732 -0.76 20.47 39.83
N VAL A 733 -0.07 20.00 38.80
CA VAL A 733 1.28 19.45 38.89
C VAL A 733 2.28 20.60 39.07
N VAL A 734 3.16 20.48 40.05
CA VAL A 734 4.31 21.39 40.27
C VAL A 734 5.59 20.55 40.28
N ARG A 735 6.58 20.92 39.46
CA ARG A 735 7.90 20.29 39.44
C ARG A 735 8.55 20.42 40.81
N ALA A 736 9.10 19.32 41.30
CA ALA A 736 9.79 19.24 42.58
C ALA A 736 11.09 18.45 42.42
N ARG A 737 12.09 18.77 43.25
CA ARG A 737 13.39 18.11 43.22
C ARG A 737 13.40 16.91 44.15
N GLY A 738 13.78 15.73 43.64
CA GLY A 738 14.10 14.57 44.47
C GLY A 738 15.49 14.69 45.09
N GLU A 739 15.72 13.99 46.22
CA GLU A 739 17.02 13.97 46.91
C GLU A 739 18.16 13.43 46.04
N VAL A 740 17.84 12.59 45.05
CA VAL A 740 18.80 11.94 44.13
C VAL A 740 18.86 12.62 42.76
N GLY A 741 18.49 13.90 42.65
CA GLY A 741 18.65 14.70 41.42
C GLY A 741 17.63 14.48 40.30
N THR A 742 16.76 13.47 40.40
CA THR A 742 15.71 13.19 39.40
C THR A 742 14.49 14.12 39.50
N GLU A 743 13.81 14.39 38.37
CA GLU A 743 12.59 15.21 38.35
C GLU A 743 11.41 14.50 39.02
N GLY A 744 10.99 15.03 40.16
CA GLY A 744 9.75 14.69 40.84
C GLY A 744 8.65 15.72 40.55
N PHE A 745 7.45 15.42 41.06
CA PHE A 745 6.37 16.40 41.10
C PHE A 745 5.56 16.28 42.39
N LEU A 746 4.97 17.41 42.77
CA LEU A 746 4.03 17.54 43.87
C LEU A 746 2.68 18.03 43.32
N ASN A 747 1.63 17.75 44.09
CA ASN A 747 0.31 18.33 43.84
C ASN A 747 0.20 19.63 44.63
N ALA A 748 -0.12 20.73 43.94
CA ALA A 748 -0.50 21.99 44.57
C ALA A 748 -1.96 22.32 44.21
N PRO A 749 -2.68 23.15 44.99
CA PRO A 749 -3.99 23.66 44.58
C PRO A 749 -3.95 24.33 43.20
N ILE A 750 -5.00 24.15 42.41
CA ILE A 750 -5.06 24.64 41.02
C ILE A 750 -4.91 26.17 40.93
N SER A 751 -5.46 26.89 41.93
CA SER A 751 -5.34 28.34 42.12
C SER A 751 -5.12 28.68 43.60
N VAL A 752 -4.66 29.91 43.87
CA VAL A 752 -4.47 30.44 45.24
C VAL A 752 -5.79 30.50 46.01
N CYS A 753 -6.88 30.93 45.36
CA CYS A 753 -8.20 31.00 45.98
C CYS A 753 -8.71 29.60 46.36
N LEU A 754 -8.52 28.60 45.49
CA LEU A 754 -8.88 27.23 45.81
C LEU A 754 -8.05 26.68 46.98
N GLY A 755 -6.75 26.97 47.03
CA GLY A 755 -5.86 26.59 48.13
C GLY A 755 -6.29 27.16 49.49
N ARG A 756 -6.92 28.34 49.50
CA ARG A 756 -7.54 28.92 50.71
C ARG A 756 -8.90 28.31 51.04
N ARG A 757 -9.68 27.91 50.03
CA ARG A 757 -11.02 27.30 50.22
C ARG A 757 -10.96 25.86 50.73
N ILE A 758 -10.04 25.04 50.21
CA ILE A 758 -9.92 23.61 50.52
C ILE A 758 -9.93 23.30 52.04
N PRO A 759 -9.14 23.98 52.91
CA PRO A 759 -9.18 23.77 54.36
C PRO A 759 -10.57 23.92 55.01
N HIS A 760 -11.43 24.80 54.50
CA HIS A 760 -12.76 25.03 55.09
C HIS A 760 -13.74 23.86 54.87
N TYR A 761 -13.51 23.01 53.87
CA TYR A 761 -14.29 21.78 53.67
C TYR A 761 -13.83 20.64 54.60
N PHE A 762 -12.61 20.71 55.14
CA PHE A 762 -12.11 19.80 56.17
C PHE A 762 -12.42 20.26 57.60
N GLY A 763 -12.49 21.57 57.81
CA GLY A 763 -12.75 22.21 59.11
C GLY A 763 -14.21 22.19 59.58
N LYS A 764 -15.18 21.74 58.78
CA LYS A 764 -16.55 21.49 59.26
C LYS A 764 -16.63 20.15 59.98
N ARG A 765 -16.21 20.13 61.24
CA ARG A 765 -16.64 19.15 62.23
C ARG A 765 -17.28 19.90 63.37
N ASP A 766 -18.48 19.46 63.73
CA ASP A 766 -19.09 19.84 64.99
C ASP A 766 -18.22 19.30 66.14
N GLU A 767 -18.11 20.09 67.21
CA GLU A 767 -17.75 19.61 68.55
C GLU A 767 -18.93 18.83 69.17
#